data_AF-A0A1V6N8Z4-F1
#
_entry.id   AF-A0A1V6N8Z4-F1
#
_cell.length_a   1.000
_cell.length_b   1.000
_cell.length_c   1.000
_cell.angle_alpha   90.00
_cell.angle_beta   90.00
_cell.angle_gamma   90.00
#
_symmetry.space_group_name_H-M   'P 1'
#
loop_
_entity.id
_entity.type
_entity.pdbx_description
1 polymer ?
#
loop_
_entity_poly.entity_id
_entity_poly.type
_entity_poly.pdbx_seq_one_letter_code
_entity_poly.pdbx_strand_id
1 'polypeptide(L)'
;MSVDAAVVKNEDKYIPTIDLRDYFDAYSEEKRAKVIEQVRTACLEHGFFQVEGHGVPVESQRRMFAACKALFDLPLEKKRRISLYKYSWRRGYEGPGEQQANDPHHGDFERDAKEGFFVGKELPLDQVDFGKGPNVWPPDLAENDFHRPVMEYYEHARKVGFKVMELLAVSLGHPPSILKDFTTDAAMFLKLLRYPAHTWTDTRKFGSGQHTDYGGITILLQDPGQDGLEVWHEATQQWVELPALEDKFVINLGDMVQRWTGGEYKSTLHRVINKTGGERYAVPAFWHGDLDAKNPLDPNDTSDETVLEFIKKKFYKGGTSSTIERLQKLSRSIEQICEIEGVPGVSIGVLDHGETLWTESFGFRDKSKTAHPDVNTQYSIGHITMSMVAAGVGKLVDDGKLQWTTLLREIIPEIDHTGVYWTHTATIADILAHRCGLDGEVATLLADGGNGDIQPCLEEFLKAIDRIPRPLPHRESWLMSPWGYTIAAHIIEHISGQSLHEYLQDQVFRPLGMTSTTLRPSFEGSNNVAEPHASLSNGHACPLEFQPNFANTLFEGSRGAYSTVSDLLVWTKETLAASQNTAASANTVLKQIPHIISNHIAMKNPSLLERSYGFGWARTQLPGVVGLLGGNSGFWEMSEQPIFGAGNQSRLMIYHQGGGPGYSSFVAIFPETQSAVVVLMNTTAVSDAADWISRLLIEGLFDFAKPTDYVRLAEEGKRRTIERFATLHNRLAEERIQGAPPLPLKCYVGKYENKDYKYRLEVTLSPESESNLMISFRDLDSQPYPLRHYHDHVFEWSMSFDGVRKSGRYDITDPSYYRIRFEIYPDNRASRIIWNIHDASVPGGLTFEWKDERLAEAWRAVHAGMNDFISNTMHRICY
;
A
#
# COMPACT_ATOMS: atom_id res chain seq x y z
N MET A 1 -17.00 -0.67 -34.12
CA MET A 1 -17.63 0.27 -35.09
C MET A 1 -16.51 0.92 -35.88
N SER A 2 -16.70 1.18 -37.19
CA SER A 2 -15.57 1.49 -38.08
C SER A 2 -15.05 2.92 -37.87
N VAL A 3 -13.80 3.02 -37.41
CA VAL A 3 -13.00 4.26 -37.38
C VAL A 3 -13.01 4.96 -38.75
N ASP A 4 -13.08 4.17 -39.81
CA ASP A 4 -12.99 4.57 -41.21
C ASP A 4 -14.37 4.82 -41.87
N ALA A 5 -15.44 4.93 -41.08
CA ALA A 5 -16.75 5.31 -41.62
C ALA A 5 -16.70 6.70 -42.28
N ALA A 6 -17.53 6.89 -43.32
CA ALA A 6 -17.55 8.13 -44.10
C ALA A 6 -17.92 9.33 -43.22
N VAL A 7 -17.25 10.46 -43.47
CA VAL A 7 -17.56 11.76 -42.87
C VAL A 7 -18.35 12.60 -43.88
N VAL A 8 -19.53 13.06 -43.49
CA VAL A 8 -20.38 13.95 -44.29
C VAL A 8 -20.49 15.31 -43.60
N LYS A 9 -20.67 16.38 -44.38
CA LYS A 9 -20.97 17.70 -43.82
C LYS A 9 -22.41 17.77 -43.33
N ASN A 10 -22.67 18.57 -42.31
CA ASN A 10 -24.04 18.83 -41.82
C ASN A 10 -24.90 19.71 -42.77
N GLU A 11 -24.75 19.58 -44.09
CA GLU A 11 -25.49 20.36 -45.09
C GLU A 11 -26.97 19.92 -45.17
N ASP A 12 -27.24 18.63 -44.98
CA ASP A 12 -28.59 18.07 -44.91
C ASP A 12 -29.28 18.28 -43.55
N LYS A 13 -28.66 19.07 -42.65
CA LYS A 13 -29.15 19.39 -41.30
C LYS A 13 -29.47 18.15 -40.45
N TYR A 14 -28.64 17.11 -40.54
CA TYR A 14 -28.67 15.96 -39.64
C TYR A 14 -28.66 16.38 -38.16
N ILE A 15 -27.90 17.43 -37.82
CA ILE A 15 -27.92 18.04 -36.49
C ILE A 15 -28.51 19.45 -36.61
N PRO A 16 -29.69 19.74 -36.02
CA PRO A 16 -30.39 20.99 -36.25
C PRO A 16 -29.78 22.17 -35.47
N THR A 17 -29.90 23.38 -36.00
CA THR A 17 -29.75 24.62 -35.22
C THR A 17 -31.14 25.08 -34.75
N ILE A 18 -31.26 25.38 -33.46
CA ILE A 18 -32.51 25.80 -32.81
C ILE A 18 -32.31 27.20 -32.21
N ASP A 19 -33.23 28.12 -32.52
CA ASP A 19 -33.23 29.47 -31.97
C ASP A 19 -34.03 29.50 -30.67
N LEU A 20 -33.35 29.80 -29.56
CA LEU A 20 -33.95 29.79 -28.23
C LEU A 20 -34.63 31.12 -27.85
N ARG A 21 -34.55 32.18 -28.68
CA ARG A 21 -35.15 33.49 -28.37
C ARG A 21 -36.65 33.40 -28.09
N ASP A 22 -37.37 32.62 -28.89
CA ASP A 22 -38.81 32.42 -28.73
C ASP A 22 -39.18 31.59 -27.47
N TYR A 23 -38.21 30.97 -26.80
CA TYR A 23 -38.39 30.33 -25.48
C TYR A 23 -38.07 31.28 -24.32
N PHE A 24 -37.04 32.13 -24.46
CA PHE A 24 -36.65 33.10 -23.44
C PHE A 24 -37.57 34.32 -23.37
N ASP A 25 -37.92 34.87 -24.53
CA ASP A 25 -38.69 36.10 -24.69
C ASP A 25 -39.97 35.83 -25.50
N ALA A 26 -40.72 34.80 -25.11
CA ALA A 26 -41.87 34.31 -25.88
C ALA A 26 -42.93 35.41 -26.13
N TYR A 27 -43.05 35.86 -27.38
CA TYR A 27 -44.11 36.77 -27.83
C TYR A 27 -45.46 36.05 -28.02
N SER A 28 -45.49 34.71 -28.08
CA SER A 28 -46.70 33.86 -28.10
C SER A 28 -46.43 32.43 -27.60
N GLU A 29 -47.44 31.76 -27.05
CA GLU A 29 -47.35 30.35 -26.60
C GLU A 29 -47.05 29.38 -27.76
N GLU A 30 -47.58 29.66 -28.95
CA GLU A 30 -47.37 28.84 -30.16
C GLU A 30 -45.89 28.77 -30.56
N LYS A 31 -45.18 29.91 -30.51
CA LYS A 31 -43.76 29.96 -30.81
C LYS A 31 -42.93 29.20 -29.78
N ARG A 32 -43.27 29.35 -28.50
CA ARG A 32 -42.63 28.60 -27.41
C ARG A 32 -42.82 27.09 -27.59
N ALA A 33 -44.03 26.65 -27.91
CA ALA A 33 -44.35 25.25 -28.18
C ALA A 33 -43.55 24.69 -29.36
N LYS A 34 -43.33 25.50 -30.41
CA LYS A 34 -42.49 25.12 -31.55
C LYS A 34 -41.04 24.87 -31.15
N VAL A 35 -40.45 25.72 -30.31
CA VAL A 35 -39.07 25.52 -29.81
C VAL A 35 -38.98 24.25 -28.95
N ILE A 36 -39.98 24.01 -28.08
CA ILE A 36 -40.07 22.80 -27.27
C ILE A 36 -40.09 21.55 -28.15
N GLU A 37 -40.89 21.54 -29.21
CA GLU A 37 -40.97 20.41 -30.13
C GLU A 37 -39.68 20.20 -30.91
N GLN A 38 -39.04 21.27 -31.39
CA GLN A 38 -37.74 21.15 -32.08
C GLN A 38 -36.66 20.53 -31.19
N VAL A 39 -36.59 20.92 -29.92
CA VAL A 39 -35.67 20.31 -28.96
C VAL A 39 -36.06 18.86 -28.67
N ARG A 40 -37.36 18.57 -28.51
CA ARG A 40 -37.85 17.20 -28.32
C ARG A 40 -37.38 16.30 -29.47
N THR A 41 -37.61 16.70 -30.72
CA THR A 41 -37.19 15.95 -31.92
C THR A 41 -35.68 15.73 -31.92
N ALA A 42 -34.88 16.78 -31.71
CA ALA A 42 -33.43 16.66 -31.71
C ALA A 42 -32.90 15.71 -30.62
N CYS A 43 -33.51 15.71 -29.43
CA CYS A 43 -33.12 14.82 -28.33
C CYS A 43 -33.50 13.35 -28.58
N LEU A 44 -34.65 13.11 -29.22
CA LEU A 44 -35.13 11.78 -29.60
C LEU A 44 -34.29 11.14 -30.71
N GLU A 45 -33.95 11.94 -31.72
CA GLU A 45 -33.29 11.44 -32.94
C GLU A 45 -31.76 11.41 -32.81
N HIS A 46 -31.18 12.43 -32.17
CA HIS A 46 -29.74 12.66 -32.25
C HIS A 46 -29.06 12.88 -30.91
N GLY A 47 -29.78 13.33 -29.87
CA GLY A 47 -29.13 13.70 -28.61
C GLY A 47 -28.18 14.91 -28.73
N PHE A 48 -28.20 15.61 -29.86
CA PHE A 48 -27.30 16.69 -30.26
C PHE A 48 -28.07 17.76 -31.03
N PHE A 49 -27.76 19.02 -30.76
CA PHE A 49 -28.25 20.16 -31.54
C PHE A 49 -27.37 21.39 -31.32
N GLN A 50 -27.39 22.33 -32.27
CA GLN A 50 -26.81 23.66 -32.07
C GLN A 50 -27.89 24.62 -31.57
N VAL A 51 -27.51 25.58 -30.73
CA VAL A 51 -28.40 26.64 -30.26
C VAL A 51 -27.85 28.01 -30.59
N GLU A 52 -28.74 28.90 -31.00
CA GLU A 52 -28.51 30.34 -31.12
C GLU A 52 -29.52 31.10 -30.25
N GLY A 53 -29.26 32.38 -29.99
CA GLY A 53 -30.18 33.17 -29.16
C GLY A 53 -30.19 32.77 -27.68
N HIS A 54 -29.09 32.16 -27.19
CA HIS A 54 -28.94 31.68 -25.81
C HIS A 54 -28.64 32.79 -24.78
N GLY A 55 -28.48 34.05 -25.22
CA GLY A 55 -28.33 35.21 -24.33
C GLY A 55 -26.94 35.40 -23.70
N VAL A 56 -25.91 34.68 -24.17
CA VAL A 56 -24.52 34.86 -23.70
C VAL A 56 -23.82 35.85 -24.62
N PRO A 57 -23.28 36.98 -24.13
CA PRO A 57 -22.64 37.98 -24.99
C PRO A 57 -21.47 37.40 -25.78
N VAL A 58 -21.41 37.67 -27.09
CA VAL A 58 -20.30 37.28 -27.98
C VAL A 58 -18.95 37.73 -27.42
N GLU A 59 -18.88 38.92 -26.82
CA GLU A 59 -17.66 39.43 -26.19
C GLU A 59 -17.18 38.59 -25.01
N SER A 60 -18.09 37.95 -24.25
CA SER A 60 -17.73 37.01 -23.18
C SER A 60 -17.10 35.74 -23.77
N GLN A 61 -17.68 35.21 -24.86
CA GLN A 61 -17.15 34.05 -25.58
C GLN A 61 -15.75 34.33 -26.15
N ARG A 62 -15.54 35.51 -26.76
CA ARG A 62 -14.22 35.95 -27.27
C ARG A 62 -13.18 36.08 -26.16
N ARG A 63 -13.54 36.67 -25.01
CA ARG A 63 -12.65 36.74 -23.84
C ARG A 63 -12.31 35.35 -23.29
N MET A 64 -13.25 34.41 -23.32
CA MET A 64 -13.02 33.04 -22.91
C MET A 64 -11.95 32.36 -23.79
N PHE A 65 -11.98 32.54 -25.11
CA PHE A 65 -10.92 32.03 -26.00
C PHE A 65 -9.59 32.73 -25.80
N ALA A 66 -9.58 34.04 -25.55
CA ALA A 66 -8.36 34.76 -25.20
C ALA A 66 -7.72 34.20 -23.91
N ALA A 67 -8.53 33.86 -22.91
CA ALA A 67 -8.08 33.21 -21.68
C ALA A 67 -7.52 31.79 -21.93
N CYS A 68 -8.18 30.98 -22.78
CA CYS A 68 -7.64 29.68 -23.21
C CYS A 68 -6.25 29.84 -23.83
N LYS A 69 -6.11 30.77 -24.77
CA LYS A 69 -4.83 31.04 -25.43
C LYS A 69 -3.75 31.46 -24.42
N ALA A 70 -4.06 32.42 -23.55
CA ALA A 70 -3.12 32.90 -22.53
C ALA A 70 -2.61 31.79 -21.61
N LEU A 71 -3.50 30.86 -21.20
CA LEU A 71 -3.11 29.70 -20.41
C LEU A 71 -2.21 28.74 -21.17
N PHE A 72 -2.59 28.35 -22.38
CA PHE A 72 -1.89 27.29 -23.08
C PHE A 72 -0.57 27.74 -23.72
N ASP A 73 -0.40 29.05 -23.93
CA ASP A 73 0.86 29.72 -24.28
C ASP A 73 1.91 29.68 -23.14
N LEU A 74 1.50 29.41 -21.90
CA LEU A 74 2.44 29.28 -20.79
C LEU A 74 3.43 28.12 -21.02
N PRO A 75 4.71 28.27 -20.61
CA PRO A 75 5.67 27.18 -20.59
C PRO A 75 5.13 25.95 -19.86
N LEU A 76 5.40 24.75 -20.40
CA LEU A 76 4.92 23.48 -19.87
C LEU A 76 5.23 23.29 -18.37
N GLU A 77 6.40 23.74 -17.91
CA GLU A 77 6.78 23.66 -16.50
C GLU A 77 5.79 24.41 -15.59
N LYS A 78 5.35 25.61 -16.01
CA LYS A 78 4.38 26.41 -15.25
C LYS A 78 3.02 25.74 -15.24
N LYS A 79 2.57 25.20 -16.38
CA LYS A 79 1.31 24.44 -16.48
C LYS A 79 1.32 23.19 -15.58
N ARG A 80 2.44 22.45 -15.53
CA ARG A 80 2.57 21.27 -14.64
C ARG A 80 2.50 21.60 -13.15
N ARG A 81 2.89 22.82 -12.72
CA ARG A 81 2.78 23.24 -11.31
C ARG A 81 1.33 23.40 -10.84
N ILE A 82 0.38 23.56 -11.75
CA ILE A 82 -1.04 23.66 -11.44
C ILE A 82 -1.80 22.39 -11.87
N SER A 83 -1.14 21.23 -11.81
CA SER A 83 -1.73 19.96 -12.24
C SER A 83 -3.00 19.58 -11.47
N LEU A 84 -4.01 19.08 -12.19
CA LEU A 84 -5.23 18.57 -11.58
C LEU A 84 -5.03 17.33 -10.68
N TYR A 85 -3.91 16.63 -10.80
CA TYR A 85 -3.61 15.43 -10.00
C TYR A 85 -3.07 15.75 -8.61
N LYS A 86 -2.92 17.03 -8.26
CA LYS A 86 -2.46 17.44 -6.92
C LYS A 86 -3.47 17.19 -5.80
N TYR A 87 -4.76 17.18 -6.14
CA TYR A 87 -5.84 17.15 -5.17
C TYR A 87 -6.97 16.24 -5.62
N SER A 88 -7.69 15.66 -4.66
CA SER A 88 -8.81 14.72 -4.91
C SER A 88 -9.98 15.34 -5.69
N TRP A 89 -10.15 16.67 -5.64
CA TRP A 89 -11.23 17.40 -6.33
C TRP A 89 -10.93 17.73 -7.81
N ARG A 90 -9.76 17.35 -8.33
CA ARG A 90 -9.38 17.38 -9.76
C ARG A 90 -9.58 18.74 -10.46
N ARG A 91 -8.99 19.81 -9.91
CA ARG A 91 -8.96 21.15 -10.53
C ARG A 91 -7.55 21.52 -10.97
N GLY A 92 -7.42 22.10 -12.15
CA GLY A 92 -6.13 22.49 -12.72
C GLY A 92 -5.84 21.88 -14.08
N TYR A 93 -4.56 21.87 -14.45
CA TYR A 93 -4.04 21.51 -15.77
C TYR A 93 -3.83 20.00 -15.95
N GLU A 94 -4.23 19.49 -17.11
CA GLU A 94 -3.87 18.17 -17.66
C GLU A 94 -3.08 18.34 -18.96
N GLY A 95 -2.03 17.53 -19.11
CA GLY A 95 -1.20 17.48 -20.30
C GLY A 95 -1.74 16.55 -21.40
N PRO A 96 -1.13 16.58 -22.59
CA PRO A 96 -1.47 15.68 -23.69
C PRO A 96 -1.37 14.19 -23.29
N GLY A 97 -2.40 13.41 -23.61
CA GLY A 97 -2.45 11.97 -23.36
C GLY A 97 -2.61 11.57 -21.89
N GLU A 98 -2.86 12.51 -20.98
CA GLU A 98 -3.15 12.23 -19.57
C GLU A 98 -4.64 11.84 -19.34
N GLN A 99 -5.55 12.28 -20.22
CA GLN A 99 -6.93 11.79 -20.28
C GLN A 99 -7.22 11.18 -21.66
N GLN A 100 -7.84 10.01 -21.66
CA GLN A 100 -8.21 9.26 -22.87
C GLN A 100 -9.73 9.15 -22.96
N ALA A 101 -10.30 9.55 -24.11
CA ALA A 101 -11.73 9.42 -24.37
C ALA A 101 -12.11 8.05 -24.97
N ASN A 102 -11.22 7.45 -25.76
CA ASN A 102 -11.38 6.08 -26.27
C ASN A 102 -11.12 5.05 -25.15
N ASP A 103 -11.84 3.93 -25.17
CA ASP A 103 -11.43 2.72 -24.47
C ASP A 103 -10.25 2.08 -25.23
N PRO A 104 -9.02 2.03 -24.66
CA PRO A 104 -7.85 1.42 -25.32
C PRO A 104 -7.99 -0.10 -25.53
N HIS A 105 -9.05 -0.74 -25.01
CA HIS A 105 -9.33 -2.17 -25.17
C HIS A 105 -10.28 -2.46 -26.33
N HIS A 106 -10.96 -1.44 -26.85
CA HIS A 106 -11.80 -1.52 -28.05
C HIS A 106 -11.09 -0.90 -29.27
N GLY A 107 -9.96 -1.51 -29.66
CA GLY A 107 -9.17 -1.10 -30.83
C GLY A 107 -7.83 -0.49 -30.45
N ASP A 108 -6.87 -0.56 -31.38
CA ASP A 108 -5.49 -0.11 -31.21
C ASP A 108 -5.39 1.43 -31.38
N PHE A 109 -5.95 2.20 -30.43
CA PHE A 109 -5.98 3.67 -30.50
C PHE A 109 -4.78 4.34 -29.81
N GLU A 110 -4.27 5.41 -30.43
CA GLU A 110 -3.24 6.27 -29.84
C GLU A 110 -3.83 7.20 -28.77
N ARG A 111 -2.97 7.71 -27.86
CA ARG A 111 -3.40 8.64 -26.81
C ARG A 111 -3.91 9.97 -27.41
N ASP A 112 -4.96 10.52 -26.78
CA ASP A 112 -5.56 11.80 -27.20
C ASP A 112 -4.54 12.94 -27.20
N ALA A 113 -4.56 13.76 -28.24
CA ALA A 113 -3.59 14.84 -28.42
C ALA A 113 -3.93 16.12 -27.64
N LYS A 114 -5.14 16.22 -27.08
CA LYS A 114 -5.61 17.41 -26.35
C LYS A 114 -4.87 17.64 -25.03
N GLU A 115 -4.64 18.89 -24.69
CA GLU A 115 -4.38 19.30 -23.31
C GLU A 115 -5.57 20.10 -22.77
N GLY A 116 -5.68 20.19 -21.43
CA GLY A 116 -6.89 20.70 -20.79
C GLY A 116 -6.65 21.41 -19.46
N PHE A 117 -7.67 22.16 -19.02
CA PHE A 117 -7.68 22.80 -17.70
C PHE A 117 -9.09 22.84 -17.11
N PHE A 118 -9.24 22.32 -15.90
CA PHE A 118 -10.53 22.16 -15.22
C PHE A 118 -10.78 23.25 -14.18
N VAL A 119 -11.98 23.83 -14.26
CA VAL A 119 -12.53 24.81 -13.34
C VAL A 119 -13.95 24.38 -12.95
N GLY A 120 -14.37 24.69 -11.73
CA GLY A 120 -15.74 24.54 -11.28
C GLY A 120 -16.21 25.75 -10.49
N LYS A 121 -17.30 25.60 -9.74
CA LYS A 121 -17.74 26.57 -8.74
C LYS A 121 -16.58 26.88 -7.79
N GLU A 122 -16.38 28.16 -7.49
CA GLU A 122 -15.39 28.58 -6.51
C GLU A 122 -15.85 28.14 -5.12
N LEU A 123 -15.03 27.33 -4.44
CA LEU A 123 -15.33 26.77 -3.13
C LEU A 123 -14.15 26.97 -2.18
N PRO A 124 -14.39 27.21 -0.88
CA PRO A 124 -13.33 27.28 0.12
C PRO A 124 -12.73 25.89 0.42
N LEU A 125 -11.53 25.88 1.02
CA LEU A 125 -10.78 24.65 1.35
C LEU A 125 -11.47 23.74 2.39
N ASP A 126 -12.43 24.24 3.14
CA ASP A 126 -13.22 23.48 4.11
C ASP A 126 -14.44 22.80 3.47
N GLN A 127 -14.70 23.00 2.17
CA GLN A 127 -15.77 22.37 1.40
C GLN A 127 -15.19 21.49 0.28
N VAL A 128 -14.46 20.45 0.68
CA VAL A 128 -13.75 19.53 -0.24
C VAL A 128 -14.36 18.13 -0.26
N ASP A 129 -14.60 17.62 -1.47
CA ASP A 129 -15.03 16.24 -1.79
C ASP A 129 -14.65 15.91 -3.26
N PHE A 130 -14.94 14.71 -3.75
CA PHE A 130 -14.74 14.34 -5.14
C PHE A 130 -15.49 15.29 -6.09
N GLY A 131 -14.73 16.03 -6.91
CA GLY A 131 -15.27 17.05 -7.81
C GLY A 131 -15.76 18.32 -7.12
N LYS A 132 -15.68 18.46 -5.79
CA LYS A 132 -16.00 19.68 -5.03
C LYS A 132 -14.73 20.21 -4.33
N GLY A 133 -14.28 21.42 -4.65
CA GLY A 133 -13.11 22.02 -4.00
C GLY A 133 -12.64 23.28 -4.73
N PRO A 134 -11.65 23.99 -4.18
CA PRO A 134 -11.15 25.25 -4.74
C PRO A 134 -10.54 25.06 -6.13
N ASN A 135 -10.70 26.08 -6.96
CA ASN A 135 -10.02 26.12 -8.25
C ASN A 135 -8.51 26.36 -8.08
N VAL A 136 -7.69 25.79 -8.96
CA VAL A 136 -6.23 25.94 -8.92
C VAL A 136 -5.79 26.91 -10.01
N TRP A 137 -5.74 28.20 -9.65
CA TRP A 137 -5.46 29.28 -10.60
C TRP A 137 -3.96 29.40 -10.95
N PRO A 138 -3.59 29.68 -12.21
CA PRO A 138 -2.21 29.95 -12.61
C PRO A 138 -1.73 31.28 -12.01
N PRO A 139 -0.72 31.28 -11.12
CA PRO A 139 -0.24 32.52 -10.48
C PRO A 139 0.47 33.46 -11.46
N ASP A 140 0.85 32.96 -12.63
CA ASP A 140 1.56 33.68 -13.68
C ASP A 140 0.64 34.48 -14.63
N LEU A 141 -0.68 34.31 -14.53
CA LEU A 141 -1.64 35.05 -15.35
C LEU A 141 -2.33 36.12 -14.52
N ALA A 142 -2.50 37.31 -15.10
CA ALA A 142 -3.22 38.39 -14.44
C ALA A 142 -4.71 38.04 -14.31
N GLU A 143 -5.33 38.55 -13.25
CA GLU A 143 -6.72 38.26 -12.92
C GLU A 143 -7.70 38.65 -14.06
N ASN A 144 -7.44 39.76 -14.74
CA ASN A 144 -8.28 40.25 -15.85
C ASN A 144 -8.10 39.46 -17.16
N ASP A 145 -6.98 38.74 -17.29
CA ASP A 145 -6.64 38.02 -18.52
C ASP A 145 -7.13 36.56 -18.47
N PHE A 146 -7.33 36.01 -17.27
CA PHE A 146 -7.70 34.61 -17.08
C PHE A 146 -8.82 34.39 -16.07
N HIS A 147 -8.58 34.66 -14.79
CA HIS A 147 -9.53 34.32 -13.72
C HIS A 147 -10.93 34.91 -13.95
N ARG A 148 -11.02 36.23 -14.13
CA ARG A 148 -12.30 36.94 -14.35
C ARG A 148 -13.05 36.49 -15.60
N PRO A 149 -12.46 36.46 -16.80
CA PRO A 149 -13.19 36.02 -18.00
C PRO A 149 -13.66 34.57 -17.90
N VAL A 150 -12.87 33.69 -17.27
CA VAL A 150 -13.25 32.27 -17.06
C VAL A 150 -14.46 32.16 -16.14
N MET A 151 -14.46 32.85 -14.98
CA MET A 151 -15.58 32.78 -14.04
C MET A 151 -16.82 33.56 -14.52
N GLU A 152 -16.64 34.63 -15.29
CA GLU A 152 -17.75 35.31 -15.97
C GLU A 152 -18.44 34.38 -16.96
N TYR A 153 -17.67 33.69 -17.81
CA TYR A 153 -18.21 32.71 -18.76
C TYR A 153 -18.83 31.50 -18.03
N TYR A 154 -18.23 31.03 -16.94
CA TYR A 154 -18.79 29.98 -16.09
C TYR A 154 -20.23 30.31 -15.67
N GLU A 155 -20.49 31.51 -15.16
CA GLU A 155 -21.85 31.90 -14.76
C GLU A 155 -22.82 32.02 -15.93
N HIS A 156 -22.35 32.42 -17.10
CA HIS A 156 -23.16 32.43 -18.32
C HIS A 156 -23.55 31.01 -18.76
N ALA A 157 -22.58 30.11 -18.88
CA ALA A 157 -22.81 28.71 -19.24
C ALA A 157 -23.73 28.03 -18.22
N ARG A 158 -23.55 28.32 -16.92
CA ARG A 158 -24.39 27.79 -15.84
C ARG A 158 -25.87 28.16 -16.05
N LYS A 159 -26.17 29.42 -16.40
CA LYS A 159 -27.54 29.90 -16.68
C LYS A 159 -28.15 29.24 -17.91
N VAL A 160 -27.37 29.09 -18.98
CA VAL A 160 -27.81 28.35 -20.19
C VAL A 160 -28.14 26.91 -19.82
N GLY A 161 -27.31 26.25 -19.02
CA GLY A 161 -27.53 24.88 -18.56
C GLY A 161 -28.85 24.67 -17.84
N PHE A 162 -29.18 25.54 -16.87
CA PHE A 162 -30.50 25.48 -16.21
C PHE A 162 -31.65 25.58 -17.20
N LYS A 163 -31.53 26.44 -18.21
CA LYS A 163 -32.59 26.69 -19.17
C LYS A 163 -32.74 25.59 -20.20
N VAL A 164 -31.64 24.98 -20.61
CA VAL A 164 -31.68 23.76 -21.43
C VAL A 164 -32.29 22.61 -20.63
N MET A 165 -31.90 22.41 -19.37
CA MET A 165 -32.53 21.37 -18.53
C MET A 165 -34.03 21.60 -18.32
N GLU A 166 -34.45 22.84 -18.06
CA GLU A 166 -35.87 23.22 -17.99
C GLU A 166 -36.61 22.86 -19.29
N LEU A 167 -36.01 23.17 -20.44
CA LEU A 167 -36.56 22.86 -21.75
C LEU A 167 -36.68 21.35 -21.98
N LEU A 168 -35.68 20.56 -21.57
CA LEU A 168 -35.71 19.09 -21.64
C LEU A 168 -36.83 18.48 -20.79
N ALA A 169 -37.03 18.98 -19.56
CA ALA A 169 -38.12 18.51 -18.71
C ALA A 169 -39.49 18.83 -19.31
N VAL A 170 -39.67 20.06 -19.82
CA VAL A 170 -40.92 20.49 -20.46
C VAL A 170 -41.19 19.72 -21.75
N SER A 171 -40.17 19.43 -22.57
CA SER A 171 -40.33 18.65 -23.79
C SER A 171 -40.68 17.18 -23.52
N LEU A 172 -40.42 16.66 -22.32
CA LEU A 172 -40.89 15.36 -21.84
C LEU A 172 -42.29 15.40 -21.20
N GLY A 173 -42.92 16.58 -21.14
CA GLY A 173 -44.25 16.76 -20.54
C GLY A 173 -44.24 16.98 -19.03
N HIS A 174 -43.07 17.18 -18.41
CA HIS A 174 -42.97 17.49 -16.98
C HIS A 174 -43.00 19.01 -16.72
N PRO A 175 -43.53 19.45 -15.57
CA PRO A 175 -43.40 20.84 -15.17
C PRO A 175 -41.95 21.17 -14.77
N PRO A 176 -41.46 22.41 -14.99
CA PRO A 176 -40.11 22.84 -14.57
C PRO A 176 -39.76 22.55 -13.11
N SER A 177 -40.77 22.55 -12.23
CA SER A 177 -40.60 22.31 -10.80
C SER A 177 -40.05 20.92 -10.46
N ILE A 178 -40.13 19.96 -11.38
CA ILE A 178 -39.60 18.61 -11.18
C ILE A 178 -38.08 18.63 -10.97
N LEU A 179 -37.39 19.64 -11.51
CA LEU A 179 -35.93 19.76 -11.42
C LEU A 179 -35.46 20.47 -10.15
N LYS A 180 -36.36 20.87 -9.24
CA LYS A 180 -36.02 21.76 -8.11
C LYS A 180 -34.84 21.23 -7.28
N ASP A 181 -34.89 19.97 -6.87
CA ASP A 181 -33.83 19.39 -6.04
C ASP A 181 -32.55 19.20 -6.86
N PHE A 182 -32.68 18.71 -8.10
CA PHE A 182 -31.58 18.52 -9.05
C PHE A 182 -30.87 19.83 -9.47
N THR A 183 -31.49 20.98 -9.25
CA THR A 183 -30.96 22.29 -9.64
C THR A 183 -30.50 23.15 -8.46
N THR A 184 -30.62 22.64 -7.21
CA THR A 184 -30.38 23.44 -6.00
C THR A 184 -28.91 23.84 -5.84
N ASP A 185 -27.97 22.88 -5.83
CA ASP A 185 -26.53 23.15 -5.86
C ASP A 185 -25.86 22.46 -7.06
N ALA A 186 -26.31 22.85 -8.26
CA ALA A 186 -25.86 22.21 -9.50
C ALA A 186 -24.34 22.29 -9.69
N ALA A 187 -23.70 21.13 -9.80
CA ALA A 187 -22.31 21.00 -10.18
C ALA A 187 -22.16 21.20 -11.70
N MET A 188 -21.25 22.11 -12.06
CA MET A 188 -20.80 22.31 -13.43
C MET A 188 -19.29 22.33 -13.46
N PHE A 189 -18.71 21.60 -14.40
CA PHE A 189 -17.27 21.63 -14.66
C PHE A 189 -17.02 22.28 -16.01
N LEU A 190 -16.28 23.37 -15.98
CA LEU A 190 -15.78 24.03 -17.18
C LEU A 190 -14.42 23.43 -17.51
N LYS A 191 -14.26 22.98 -18.74
CA LYS A 191 -12.99 22.45 -19.22
C LYS A 191 -12.51 23.25 -20.41
N LEU A 192 -11.38 23.91 -20.26
CA LEU A 192 -10.70 24.61 -21.34
C LEU A 192 -9.86 23.58 -22.08
N LEU A 193 -9.98 23.50 -23.41
CA LEU A 193 -9.28 22.51 -24.23
C LEU A 193 -8.46 23.19 -25.31
N ARG A 194 -7.23 22.71 -25.52
CA ARG A 194 -6.41 23.01 -26.68
C ARG A 194 -6.14 21.72 -27.45
N TYR A 195 -6.49 21.74 -28.72
CA TYR A 195 -6.14 20.71 -29.68
C TYR A 195 -4.97 21.22 -30.54
N PRO A 196 -3.83 20.50 -30.57
CA PRO A 196 -2.72 20.87 -31.46
C PRO A 196 -3.12 20.67 -32.93
N ALA A 197 -2.38 21.30 -33.83
CA ALA A 197 -2.53 21.08 -35.27
C ALA A 197 -2.40 19.58 -35.60
N HIS A 198 -3.28 19.08 -36.46
CA HIS A 198 -3.24 17.68 -36.89
C HIS A 198 -2.09 17.46 -37.87
N THR A 199 -0.92 17.14 -37.33
CA THR A 199 0.29 16.84 -38.10
C THR A 199 0.56 15.35 -38.22
N TRP A 200 -0.35 14.49 -37.75
CA TRP A 200 -0.16 13.05 -37.70
C TRP A 200 -0.91 12.34 -38.83
N THR A 201 -0.30 11.29 -39.39
CA THR A 201 -0.87 10.49 -40.48
C THR A 201 -1.63 9.25 -39.99
N ASP A 202 -1.55 8.97 -38.68
CA ASP A 202 -2.16 7.80 -38.07
C ASP A 202 -3.65 8.04 -37.80
N THR A 203 -4.52 7.26 -38.43
CA THR A 203 -5.98 7.34 -38.28
C THR A 203 -6.47 6.90 -36.90
N ARG A 204 -5.57 6.30 -36.09
CA ARG A 204 -5.83 5.86 -34.71
C ARG A 204 -5.66 6.97 -33.69
N LYS A 205 -5.14 8.14 -34.10
CA LYS A 205 -4.87 9.29 -33.22
C LYS A 205 -5.90 10.40 -33.40
N PHE A 206 -6.47 10.86 -32.29
CA PHE A 206 -7.51 11.88 -32.25
C PHE A 206 -7.09 13.08 -31.43
N GLY A 207 -7.74 14.23 -31.66
CA GLY A 207 -7.75 15.32 -30.68
C GLY A 207 -8.46 14.87 -29.41
N SER A 208 -9.65 14.29 -29.57
CA SER A 208 -10.36 13.51 -28.56
C SER A 208 -10.99 12.29 -29.23
N GLY A 209 -10.74 11.11 -28.67
CA GLY A 209 -11.32 9.86 -29.14
C GLY A 209 -12.86 9.84 -29.21
N GLN A 210 -13.39 8.76 -29.79
CA GLN A 210 -14.81 8.43 -29.86
C GLN A 210 -15.35 8.13 -28.47
N HIS A 211 -16.32 8.92 -28.00
CA HIS A 211 -16.92 8.76 -26.67
C HIS A 211 -18.34 9.30 -26.61
N THR A 212 -19.05 8.95 -25.54
CA THR A 212 -20.24 9.65 -25.07
C THR A 212 -19.90 10.38 -23.77
N ASP A 213 -20.63 11.47 -23.49
CA ASP A 213 -20.46 12.19 -22.22
C ASP A 213 -21.22 11.47 -21.12
N TYR A 214 -20.62 11.33 -19.93
CA TYR A 214 -21.27 10.63 -18.84
C TYR A 214 -22.30 11.48 -18.09
N GLY A 215 -22.18 12.81 -18.16
CA GLY A 215 -22.92 13.75 -17.31
C GLY A 215 -24.39 13.99 -17.70
N GLY A 216 -24.91 15.14 -17.28
CA GLY A 216 -26.24 15.59 -17.65
C GLY A 216 -26.27 16.09 -19.09
N ILE A 217 -25.90 17.36 -19.27
CA ILE A 217 -25.74 17.96 -20.59
C ILE A 217 -24.36 18.61 -20.71
N THR A 218 -23.88 18.72 -21.94
CA THR A 218 -22.68 19.48 -22.26
C THR A 218 -23.07 20.67 -23.10
N ILE A 219 -22.56 21.85 -22.71
CA ILE A 219 -22.68 23.10 -23.47
C ILE A 219 -21.30 23.39 -24.02
N LEU A 220 -21.12 23.17 -25.31
CA LEU A 220 -19.84 23.27 -25.97
C LEU A 220 -19.74 24.58 -26.76
N LEU A 221 -18.78 25.41 -26.34
CA LEU A 221 -18.31 26.56 -27.10
C LEU A 221 -17.13 26.14 -27.98
N GLN A 222 -17.22 26.42 -29.29
CA GLN A 222 -16.21 26.11 -30.29
C GLN A 222 -15.61 27.38 -30.89
N ASP A 223 -14.30 27.40 -31.09
CA ASP A 223 -13.61 28.54 -31.72
C ASP A 223 -14.09 28.72 -33.17
N PRO A 224 -14.75 29.85 -33.52
CA PRO A 224 -15.39 30.01 -34.82
C PRO A 224 -14.43 29.81 -36.00
N GLY A 225 -14.87 29.01 -36.99
CA GLY A 225 -14.07 28.66 -38.16
C GLY A 225 -12.97 27.62 -37.91
N GLN A 226 -12.84 27.08 -36.68
CA GLN A 226 -11.95 25.97 -36.36
C GLN A 226 -12.73 24.66 -36.22
N ASP A 227 -13.11 24.07 -37.36
CA ASP A 227 -13.91 22.84 -37.41
C ASP A 227 -13.13 21.61 -36.90
N GLY A 228 -13.87 20.61 -36.41
CA GLY A 228 -13.24 19.36 -35.98
C GLY A 228 -14.09 18.42 -35.12
N LEU A 229 -15.29 18.84 -34.71
CA LEU A 229 -16.24 17.97 -34.02
C LEU A 229 -16.98 17.10 -35.06
N GLU A 230 -17.00 15.79 -34.82
CA GLU A 230 -17.76 14.83 -35.62
C GLU A 230 -18.71 14.04 -34.73
N VAL A 231 -19.98 13.98 -35.12
CA VAL A 231 -21.07 13.32 -34.37
C VAL A 231 -21.53 12.09 -35.13
N TRP A 232 -21.69 10.97 -34.45
CA TRP A 232 -22.16 9.74 -35.08
C TRP A 232 -23.66 9.82 -35.38
N HIS A 233 -24.03 9.55 -36.63
CA HIS A 233 -25.43 9.50 -37.06
C HIS A 233 -25.87 8.04 -37.26
N GLU A 234 -26.60 7.52 -36.28
CA GLU A 234 -26.95 6.08 -36.19
C GLU A 234 -27.72 5.59 -37.43
N ALA A 235 -28.67 6.37 -37.95
CA ALA A 235 -29.52 5.94 -39.06
C ALA A 235 -28.76 5.77 -40.38
N THR A 236 -27.70 6.56 -40.62
CA THR A 236 -26.87 6.44 -41.84
C THR A 236 -25.54 5.72 -41.60
N GLN A 237 -25.19 5.46 -40.33
CA GLN A 237 -23.90 4.88 -39.94
C GLN A 237 -22.71 5.69 -40.46
N GLN A 238 -22.81 7.03 -40.37
CA GLN A 238 -21.81 7.99 -40.83
C GLN A 238 -21.45 8.99 -39.73
N TRP A 239 -20.26 9.57 -39.83
CA TRP A 239 -19.86 10.72 -39.02
C TRP A 239 -20.36 12.01 -39.68
N VAL A 240 -21.04 12.86 -38.92
CA VAL A 240 -21.49 14.19 -39.34
C VAL A 240 -20.55 15.23 -38.77
N GLU A 241 -19.84 15.94 -39.65
CA GLU A 241 -19.00 17.07 -39.27
C GLU A 241 -19.88 18.28 -38.91
N LEU A 242 -19.70 18.79 -37.68
CA LEU A 242 -20.46 19.91 -37.17
C LEU A 242 -19.60 21.19 -37.20
N PRO A 243 -20.04 22.25 -37.92
CA PRO A 243 -19.25 23.46 -38.09
C PRO A 243 -19.16 24.27 -36.79
N ALA A 244 -17.99 24.85 -36.53
CA ALA A 244 -17.73 25.79 -35.45
C ALA A 244 -18.19 27.20 -35.86
N LEU A 245 -19.36 27.62 -35.38
CA LEU A 245 -20.00 28.88 -35.76
C LEU A 245 -19.96 29.90 -34.62
N GLU A 246 -19.79 31.18 -34.95
CA GLU A 246 -19.86 32.28 -33.97
C GLU A 246 -21.27 32.39 -33.38
N ASP A 247 -21.33 32.65 -32.07
CA ASP A 247 -22.57 32.81 -31.29
C ASP A 247 -23.50 31.58 -31.34
N LYS A 248 -22.91 30.39 -31.47
CA LYS A 248 -23.62 29.12 -31.37
C LYS A 248 -22.95 28.19 -30.39
N PHE A 249 -23.75 27.58 -29.52
CA PHE A 249 -23.31 26.46 -28.69
C PHE A 249 -23.78 25.15 -29.30
N VAL A 250 -22.97 24.11 -29.15
CA VAL A 250 -23.43 22.73 -29.33
C VAL A 250 -23.94 22.24 -27.99
N ILE A 251 -25.14 21.68 -27.98
CA ILE A 251 -25.73 21.01 -26.83
C ILE A 251 -25.73 19.51 -27.14
N ASN A 252 -25.20 18.71 -26.22
CA ASN A 252 -25.35 17.27 -26.26
C ASN A 252 -25.77 16.69 -24.91
N LEU A 253 -26.52 15.60 -24.99
CA LEU A 253 -27.03 14.88 -23.84
C LEU A 253 -26.05 13.78 -23.46
N GLY A 254 -25.83 13.60 -22.16
CA GLY A 254 -24.99 12.55 -21.63
C GLY A 254 -25.75 11.29 -21.24
N ASP A 255 -24.98 10.25 -20.91
CA ASP A 255 -25.46 8.93 -20.53
C ASP A 255 -26.45 8.97 -19.35
N MET A 256 -26.30 9.95 -18.45
CA MET A 256 -27.20 10.12 -17.31
C MET A 256 -28.61 10.48 -17.78
N VAL A 257 -28.76 11.44 -18.69
CA VAL A 257 -30.08 11.86 -19.21
C VAL A 257 -30.70 10.74 -20.04
N GLN A 258 -29.90 10.04 -20.85
CA GLN A 258 -30.39 8.86 -21.58
C GLN A 258 -30.93 7.80 -20.61
N ARG A 259 -30.21 7.52 -19.52
CA ARG A 259 -30.66 6.56 -18.51
C ARG A 259 -31.93 7.02 -17.82
N TRP A 260 -31.97 8.27 -17.37
CA TRP A 260 -33.08 8.82 -16.59
C TRP A 260 -34.39 8.90 -17.37
N THR A 261 -34.30 8.99 -18.69
CA THR A 261 -35.45 8.98 -19.61
C THR A 261 -35.79 7.56 -20.12
N GLY A 262 -35.20 6.51 -19.54
CA GLY A 262 -35.43 5.12 -19.99
C GLY A 262 -34.95 4.84 -21.42
N GLY A 263 -34.03 5.65 -21.94
CA GLY A 263 -33.52 5.57 -23.31
C GLY A 263 -34.32 6.35 -24.36
N GLU A 264 -35.33 7.14 -23.94
CA GLU A 264 -36.11 8.01 -24.84
C GLU A 264 -35.18 9.05 -25.49
N TYR A 265 -34.42 9.80 -24.68
CA TYR A 265 -33.42 10.75 -25.19
C TYR A 265 -32.06 10.08 -25.38
N LYS A 266 -31.34 10.46 -26.44
CA LYS A 266 -30.10 9.79 -26.84
C LYS A 266 -28.84 10.45 -26.30
N SER A 267 -27.87 9.64 -25.91
CA SER A 267 -26.47 10.01 -25.66
C SER A 267 -25.65 9.50 -26.83
N THR A 268 -25.07 10.41 -27.61
CA THR A 268 -24.55 10.08 -28.94
C THR A 268 -23.03 10.13 -29.00
N LEU A 269 -22.46 9.14 -29.67
CA LEU A 269 -21.02 8.99 -29.87
C LEU A 269 -20.49 10.17 -30.68
N HIS A 270 -19.39 10.76 -30.25
CA HIS A 270 -18.74 11.87 -30.93
C HIS A 270 -17.22 11.82 -30.77
N ARG A 271 -16.49 12.45 -31.69
CA ARG A 271 -15.02 12.51 -31.70
C ARG A 271 -14.52 13.87 -32.17
N VAL A 272 -13.25 14.15 -31.90
CA VAL A 272 -12.61 15.41 -32.32
C VAL A 272 -11.33 15.15 -33.10
N ILE A 273 -11.26 15.69 -34.30
CA ILE A 273 -10.06 15.72 -35.15
C ILE A 273 -9.84 17.19 -35.54
N ASN A 274 -8.71 17.78 -35.15
CA ASN A 274 -8.43 19.17 -35.50
C ASN A 274 -8.04 19.29 -36.99
N LYS A 275 -8.98 19.64 -37.87
CA LYS A 275 -8.73 19.68 -39.32
C LYS A 275 -8.02 20.96 -39.78
N THR A 276 -7.64 21.84 -38.85
CA THR A 276 -7.09 23.15 -39.15
C THR A 276 -5.56 23.09 -39.20
N GLY A 277 -4.94 24.03 -39.92
CA GLY A 277 -3.48 24.14 -40.00
C GLY A 277 -2.82 24.72 -38.73
N GLY A 278 -3.61 25.01 -37.69
CA GLY A 278 -3.18 25.67 -36.47
C GLY A 278 -3.79 25.03 -35.22
N GLU A 279 -3.82 25.78 -34.12
CA GLU A 279 -4.43 25.31 -32.87
C GLU A 279 -5.94 25.52 -32.90
N ARG A 280 -6.67 24.64 -32.23
CA ARG A 280 -8.12 24.75 -32.03
C ARG A 280 -8.44 24.77 -30.55
N TYR A 281 -9.24 25.74 -30.12
CA TYR A 281 -9.74 25.81 -28.75
C TYR A 281 -11.21 25.40 -28.67
N ALA A 282 -11.58 24.78 -27.56
CA ALA A 282 -12.97 24.50 -27.23
C ALA A 282 -13.19 24.57 -25.73
N VAL A 283 -14.39 24.90 -25.31
CA VAL A 283 -14.75 25.04 -23.89
C VAL A 283 -16.07 24.32 -23.61
N PRO A 284 -16.05 23.00 -23.40
CA PRO A 284 -17.21 22.30 -22.86
C PRO A 284 -17.46 22.70 -21.40
N ALA A 285 -18.71 23.05 -21.11
CA ALA A 285 -19.27 23.13 -19.77
C ALA A 285 -20.12 21.88 -19.52
N PHE A 286 -19.60 20.97 -18.71
CA PHE A 286 -20.28 19.75 -18.29
C PHE A 286 -21.21 20.06 -17.14
N TRP A 287 -22.51 20.05 -17.41
CA TRP A 287 -23.53 20.42 -16.45
C TRP A 287 -24.18 19.14 -15.91
N HIS A 288 -23.93 18.84 -14.63
CA HIS A 288 -24.31 17.58 -14.00
C HIS A 288 -25.55 17.67 -13.12
N GLY A 289 -25.95 18.88 -12.72
CA GLY A 289 -26.95 19.08 -11.68
C GLY A 289 -26.38 18.82 -10.28
N ASP A 290 -27.26 18.79 -9.28
CA ASP A 290 -26.87 18.58 -7.89
C ASP A 290 -26.32 17.16 -7.72
N LEU A 291 -25.10 17.04 -7.16
CA LEU A 291 -24.41 15.76 -7.04
C LEU A 291 -25.13 14.79 -6.10
N ASP A 292 -25.94 15.31 -5.18
CA ASP A 292 -26.67 14.52 -4.18
C ASP A 292 -28.11 14.18 -4.63
N ALA A 293 -28.53 14.71 -5.78
CA ALA A 293 -29.84 14.41 -6.35
C ALA A 293 -29.91 13.02 -6.97
N LYS A 294 -31.13 12.46 -6.98
CA LYS A 294 -31.51 11.24 -7.70
C LYS A 294 -32.25 11.60 -8.99
N ASN A 295 -32.62 10.59 -9.79
CA ASN A 295 -33.37 10.75 -11.03
C ASN A 295 -34.68 11.54 -10.79
N PRO A 296 -34.78 12.80 -11.26
CA PRO A 296 -35.99 13.59 -11.08
C PRO A 296 -37.04 13.29 -12.15
N LEU A 297 -36.68 12.64 -13.26
CA LEU A 297 -37.56 12.45 -14.42
C LEU A 297 -38.40 11.18 -14.33
N ASP A 298 -38.06 10.25 -13.43
CA ASP A 298 -38.85 9.03 -13.19
C ASP A 298 -39.18 8.88 -11.70
N PRO A 299 -40.43 9.17 -11.27
CA PRO A 299 -40.85 9.02 -9.87
C PRO A 299 -40.96 7.55 -9.43
N ASN A 300 -40.86 6.58 -10.35
CA ASN A 300 -40.83 5.15 -10.04
C ASN A 300 -39.42 4.55 -10.10
N ASP A 301 -38.38 5.37 -10.31
CA ASP A 301 -37.00 4.89 -10.27
C ASP A 301 -36.69 4.37 -8.86
N THR A 302 -36.54 3.05 -8.74
CA THR A 302 -36.22 2.38 -7.48
C THR A 302 -34.71 2.41 -7.17
N SER A 303 -33.91 2.99 -8.07
CA SER A 303 -32.48 3.17 -7.85
C SER A 303 -32.23 4.26 -6.81
N ASP A 304 -31.52 3.91 -5.75
CA ASP A 304 -31.00 4.89 -4.78
C ASP A 304 -29.75 5.64 -5.29
N GLU A 305 -29.35 5.44 -6.56
CA GLU A 305 -28.13 6.01 -7.13
C GLU A 305 -28.24 7.53 -7.33
N THR A 306 -27.31 8.26 -6.72
CA THR A 306 -27.14 9.70 -6.87
C THR A 306 -26.36 10.06 -8.14
N VAL A 307 -26.44 11.33 -8.57
CA VAL A 307 -25.61 11.88 -9.65
C VAL A 307 -24.12 11.65 -9.39
N LEU A 308 -23.66 11.85 -8.15
CA LEU A 308 -22.26 11.64 -7.76
C LEU A 308 -21.84 10.19 -7.96
N GLU A 309 -22.65 9.23 -7.53
CA GLU A 309 -22.37 7.81 -7.67
C GLU A 309 -22.36 7.38 -9.14
N PHE A 310 -23.29 7.91 -9.95
CA PHE A 310 -23.30 7.65 -11.40
C PHE A 310 -22.01 8.15 -12.06
N ILE A 311 -21.62 9.40 -11.79
CA ILE A 311 -20.41 10.00 -12.34
C ILE A 311 -19.18 9.25 -11.86
N LYS A 312 -19.06 8.95 -10.56
CA LYS A 312 -17.95 8.15 -10.02
C LYS A 312 -17.86 6.80 -10.72
N LYS A 313 -18.97 6.06 -10.84
CA LYS A 313 -18.98 4.75 -11.52
C LYS A 313 -18.50 4.83 -12.96
N LYS A 314 -18.92 5.84 -13.74
CA LYS A 314 -18.52 6.00 -15.14
C LYS A 314 -17.09 6.52 -15.29
N PHE A 315 -16.72 7.53 -14.51
CA PHE A 315 -15.39 8.11 -14.48
C PHE A 315 -14.33 7.08 -14.09
N TYR A 316 -14.64 6.23 -13.10
CA TYR A 316 -13.76 5.13 -12.74
C TYR A 316 -13.87 3.96 -13.72
N LYS A 317 -15.05 3.53 -14.21
CA LYS A 317 -15.15 2.41 -15.18
C LYS A 317 -14.31 2.59 -16.45
N GLY A 318 -14.20 3.81 -16.99
CA GLY A 318 -13.41 4.09 -18.20
C GLY A 318 -11.89 3.88 -18.05
N GLY A 319 -11.33 4.10 -16.85
CA GLY A 319 -9.91 3.82 -16.54
C GLY A 319 -9.67 2.50 -15.79
N THR A 320 -10.65 2.03 -15.02
CA THR A 320 -10.55 0.82 -14.20
C THR A 320 -10.71 -0.46 -15.01
N SER A 321 -11.50 -0.50 -16.09
CA SER A 321 -11.56 -1.70 -16.95
C SER A 321 -10.17 -2.03 -17.52
N SER A 322 -9.46 -1.02 -18.01
CA SER A 322 -8.10 -1.18 -18.53
C SER A 322 -7.08 -1.66 -17.49
N THR A 323 -7.18 -1.09 -16.28
CA THR A 323 -6.26 -1.39 -15.18
C THR A 323 -6.56 -2.77 -14.59
N ILE A 324 -7.83 -3.13 -14.40
CA ILE A 324 -8.25 -4.47 -13.97
C ILE A 324 -7.80 -5.51 -14.99
N GLU A 325 -8.03 -5.31 -16.29
CA GLU A 325 -7.56 -6.24 -17.32
C GLU A 325 -6.04 -6.40 -17.31
N ARG A 326 -5.30 -5.31 -17.13
CA ARG A 326 -3.83 -5.35 -17.00
C ARG A 326 -3.41 -6.13 -15.76
N LEU A 327 -4.07 -5.93 -14.61
CA LEU A 327 -3.81 -6.65 -13.37
C LEU A 327 -4.15 -8.15 -13.48
N GLN A 328 -5.31 -8.49 -14.07
CA GLN A 328 -5.73 -9.88 -14.30
C GLN A 328 -4.80 -10.62 -15.26
N LYS A 329 -4.17 -9.94 -16.23
CA LYS A 329 -3.13 -10.54 -17.08
C LYS A 329 -1.89 -10.97 -16.29
N LEU A 330 -1.70 -10.47 -15.07
CA LEU A 330 -0.58 -10.84 -14.20
C LEU A 330 -0.82 -12.15 -13.44
N SER A 331 -2.05 -12.68 -13.40
CA SER A 331 -2.39 -13.91 -12.66
C SER A 331 -1.46 -15.07 -13.01
N ARG A 332 -1.10 -15.24 -14.30
CA ARG A 332 -0.15 -16.27 -14.73
C ARG A 332 1.25 -16.08 -14.14
N SER A 333 1.75 -14.85 -14.11
CA SER A 333 3.07 -14.55 -13.53
C SER A 333 3.05 -14.77 -12.00
N ILE A 334 1.94 -14.47 -11.34
CA ILE A 334 1.74 -14.74 -9.90
C ILE A 334 1.79 -16.25 -9.65
N GLU A 335 1.06 -17.06 -10.41
CA GLU A 335 1.10 -18.52 -10.32
C GLU A 335 2.52 -19.07 -10.53
N GLN A 336 3.25 -18.56 -11.53
CA GLN A 336 4.64 -18.97 -11.77
C GLN A 336 5.57 -18.62 -10.60
N ILE A 337 5.43 -17.43 -10.02
CA ILE A 337 6.20 -17.05 -8.82
C ILE A 337 5.85 -18.00 -7.67
N CYS A 338 4.55 -18.31 -7.45
CA CYS A 338 4.12 -19.26 -6.44
C CYS A 338 4.71 -20.66 -6.65
N GLU A 339 4.77 -21.15 -7.89
CA GLU A 339 5.37 -22.44 -8.23
C GLU A 339 6.88 -22.48 -7.94
N ILE A 340 7.62 -21.43 -8.33
CA ILE A 340 9.07 -21.33 -8.11
C ILE A 340 9.39 -21.33 -6.61
N GLU A 341 8.61 -20.55 -5.86
CA GLU A 341 8.81 -20.23 -4.45
C GLU A 341 8.16 -21.23 -3.49
N GLY A 342 7.39 -22.19 -4.01
CA GLY A 342 6.69 -23.22 -3.24
C GLY A 342 5.57 -22.67 -2.37
N VAL A 343 4.80 -21.70 -2.88
CA VAL A 343 3.67 -21.06 -2.20
C VAL A 343 2.37 -21.79 -2.54
N PRO A 344 1.77 -22.58 -1.63
CA PRO A 344 0.50 -23.26 -1.84
C PRO A 344 -0.69 -22.34 -1.98
N GLY A 345 -0.73 -21.20 -1.27
CA GLY A 345 -1.88 -20.30 -1.27
C GLY A 345 -1.48 -18.85 -1.12
N VAL A 346 -2.12 -17.98 -1.91
CA VAL A 346 -1.95 -16.54 -1.86
C VAL A 346 -3.29 -15.83 -2.08
N SER A 347 -3.52 -14.76 -1.31
CA SER A 347 -4.64 -13.84 -1.51
C SER A 347 -4.10 -12.43 -1.73
N ILE A 348 -4.65 -11.73 -2.72
CA ILE A 348 -4.23 -10.39 -3.11
C ILE A 348 -5.40 -9.41 -3.10
N GLY A 349 -5.09 -8.14 -2.84
CA GLY A 349 -6.03 -7.02 -2.94
C GLY A 349 -5.35 -5.78 -3.48
N VAL A 350 -6.02 -5.10 -4.39
CA VAL A 350 -5.59 -3.84 -4.99
C VAL A 350 -6.69 -2.81 -4.78
N LEU A 351 -6.32 -1.67 -4.22
CA LEU A 351 -7.17 -0.50 -4.04
C LEU A 351 -6.63 0.62 -4.94
N ASP A 352 -7.52 1.34 -5.61
CA ASP A 352 -7.17 2.51 -6.39
C ASP A 352 -8.20 3.63 -6.19
N HIS A 353 -7.72 4.86 -6.03
CA HIS A 353 -8.57 6.04 -5.81
C HIS A 353 -9.59 5.89 -4.66
N GLY A 354 -9.18 5.22 -3.58
CA GLY A 354 -10.01 4.99 -2.39
C GLY A 354 -10.97 3.81 -2.49
N GLU A 355 -11.00 3.09 -3.62
CA GLU A 355 -11.94 1.99 -3.86
C GLU A 355 -11.21 0.68 -4.16
N THR A 356 -11.76 -0.44 -3.67
CA THR A 356 -11.23 -1.77 -4.00
C THR A 356 -11.41 -2.04 -5.48
N LEU A 357 -10.29 -2.22 -6.18
CA LEU A 357 -10.24 -2.39 -7.63
C LEU A 357 -10.29 -3.87 -8.03
N TRP A 358 -9.47 -4.70 -7.38
CA TRP A 358 -9.34 -6.12 -7.69
C TRP A 358 -8.92 -6.91 -6.47
N THR A 359 -9.53 -8.08 -6.29
CA THR A 359 -9.13 -9.06 -5.29
C THR A 359 -9.14 -10.43 -5.94
N GLU A 360 -8.12 -11.23 -5.69
CA GLU A 360 -8.04 -12.60 -6.21
C GLU A 360 -7.35 -13.50 -5.20
N SER A 361 -7.56 -14.80 -5.33
CA SER A 361 -6.93 -15.79 -4.45
C SER A 361 -6.60 -17.03 -5.27
N PHE A 362 -5.43 -17.60 -5.01
CA PHE A 362 -4.85 -18.69 -5.78
C PHE A 362 -4.48 -19.84 -4.85
N GLY A 363 -4.53 -21.06 -5.38
CA GLY A 363 -4.05 -22.24 -4.69
C GLY A 363 -4.91 -22.67 -3.50
N PHE A 364 -4.29 -23.10 -2.40
CA PHE A 364 -4.94 -23.76 -1.27
C PHE A 364 -4.55 -23.12 0.07
N ARG A 365 -5.55 -22.95 0.93
CA ARG A 365 -5.33 -22.44 2.28
C ARG A 365 -4.95 -23.56 3.26
N ASP A 366 -5.26 -24.81 2.94
CA ASP A 366 -5.10 -25.96 3.84
C ASP A 366 -4.04 -26.95 3.35
N LYS A 367 -3.51 -27.76 4.26
CA LYS A 367 -2.46 -28.76 4.03
C LYS A 367 -2.94 -29.92 3.17
N SER A 368 -4.24 -30.25 3.21
CA SER A 368 -4.82 -31.34 2.41
C SER A 368 -5.04 -30.96 0.95
N LYS A 369 -4.89 -29.66 0.62
CA LYS A 369 -5.11 -29.09 -0.71
C LYS A 369 -6.54 -29.32 -1.20
N THR A 370 -7.51 -29.07 -0.33
CA THR A 370 -8.94 -29.23 -0.66
C THR A 370 -9.73 -27.93 -0.53
N ALA A 371 -9.27 -26.98 0.29
CA ALA A 371 -9.90 -25.69 0.52
C ALA A 371 -9.10 -24.57 -0.16
N HIS A 372 -9.79 -23.81 -1.01
CA HIS A 372 -9.22 -22.62 -1.63
C HIS A 372 -9.28 -21.42 -0.68
N PRO A 373 -8.28 -20.52 -0.72
CA PRO A 373 -8.36 -19.25 -0.02
C PRO A 373 -9.34 -18.29 -0.70
N ASP A 374 -9.86 -17.34 0.06
CA ASP A 374 -10.68 -16.23 -0.41
C ASP A 374 -10.24 -14.91 0.26
N VAL A 375 -10.89 -13.81 -0.09
CA VAL A 375 -10.58 -12.46 0.43
C VAL A 375 -10.74 -12.35 1.97
N ASN A 376 -11.48 -13.27 2.59
CA ASN A 376 -11.73 -13.36 4.02
C ASN A 376 -10.92 -14.47 4.70
N THR A 377 -10.02 -15.16 3.98
CA THR A 377 -9.08 -16.09 4.59
C THR A 377 -8.10 -15.33 5.47
N GLN A 378 -7.99 -15.77 6.73
CA GLN A 378 -7.06 -15.18 7.70
C GLN A 378 -5.65 -15.76 7.53
N TYR A 379 -4.67 -14.87 7.52
CA TYR A 379 -3.24 -15.19 7.48
C TYR A 379 -2.53 -14.45 8.61
N SER A 380 -1.40 -14.98 9.09
CA SER A 380 -0.50 -14.15 9.90
C SER A 380 0.07 -13.04 9.00
N ILE A 381 -0.01 -11.79 9.47
CA ILE A 381 0.52 -10.63 8.73
C ILE A 381 1.92 -10.23 9.20
N GLY A 382 2.53 -11.01 10.10
CA GLY A 382 3.86 -10.76 10.65
C GLY A 382 4.04 -9.30 11.09
N HIS A 383 5.15 -8.69 10.67
CA HIS A 383 5.54 -7.34 11.08
C HIS A 383 4.60 -6.21 10.65
N ILE A 384 3.63 -6.46 9.78
CA ILE A 384 2.57 -5.47 9.49
C ILE A 384 1.79 -5.13 10.79
N THR A 385 1.77 -6.05 11.77
CA THR A 385 1.24 -5.82 13.13
C THR A 385 1.80 -4.54 13.78
N MET A 386 3.06 -4.21 13.52
CA MET A 386 3.71 -3.00 14.04
C MET A 386 2.97 -1.71 13.65
N SER A 387 2.42 -1.65 12.43
CA SER A 387 1.62 -0.49 12.00
C SER A 387 0.35 -0.31 12.84
N MET A 388 -0.28 -1.41 13.25
CA MET A 388 -1.50 -1.43 14.05
C MET A 388 -1.22 -1.11 15.52
N VAL A 389 -0.12 -1.63 16.08
CA VAL A 389 0.34 -1.27 17.43
C VAL A 389 0.71 0.21 17.49
N ALA A 390 1.37 0.76 16.48
CA ALA A 390 1.68 2.20 16.41
C ALA A 390 0.40 3.06 16.42
N ALA A 391 -0.67 2.63 15.73
CA ALA A 391 -1.97 3.31 15.80
C ALA A 391 -2.63 3.15 17.17
N GLY A 392 -2.52 1.99 17.82
CA GLY A 392 -2.95 1.79 19.21
C GLY A 392 -2.27 2.75 20.18
N VAL A 393 -0.94 2.93 20.07
CA VAL A 393 -0.23 3.96 20.84
C VAL A 393 -0.70 5.38 20.46
N GLY A 394 -0.93 5.63 19.16
CA GLY A 394 -1.48 6.90 18.69
C GLY A 394 -2.84 7.24 19.30
N LYS A 395 -3.68 6.25 19.54
CA LYS A 395 -4.95 6.43 20.25
C LYS A 395 -4.74 6.89 21.69
N LEU A 396 -3.76 6.33 22.41
CA LEU A 396 -3.41 6.81 23.75
C LEU A 396 -2.88 8.25 23.74
N VAL A 397 -2.16 8.64 22.69
CA VAL A 397 -1.71 10.02 22.49
C VAL A 397 -2.90 10.96 22.25
N ASP A 398 -3.84 10.56 21.41
CA ASP A 398 -5.05 11.37 21.14
C ASP A 398 -5.94 11.51 22.38
N ASP A 399 -6.01 10.47 23.21
CA ASP A 399 -6.70 10.48 24.51
C ASP A 399 -5.97 11.31 25.59
N GLY A 400 -4.81 11.88 25.27
CA GLY A 400 -4.00 12.68 26.19
C GLY A 400 -3.35 11.88 27.32
N LYS A 401 -3.26 10.55 27.19
CA LYS A 401 -2.68 9.65 28.21
C LYS A 401 -1.14 9.62 28.16
N LEU A 402 -0.56 9.89 26.99
CA LEU A 402 0.88 10.01 26.79
C LEU A 402 1.20 10.91 25.60
N GLN A 403 2.48 11.21 25.39
CA GLN A 403 2.99 11.95 24.24
C GLN A 403 4.03 11.10 23.51
N TRP A 404 4.27 11.37 22.22
CA TRP A 404 5.35 10.74 21.47
C TRP A 404 6.74 10.96 22.09
N THR A 405 6.89 12.04 22.86
CA THR A 405 8.10 12.41 23.60
C THR A 405 8.13 11.92 25.05
N THR A 406 7.08 11.26 25.54
CA THR A 406 7.07 10.68 26.90
C THR A 406 8.23 9.69 27.04
N LEU A 407 8.95 9.78 28.14
CA LEU A 407 10.11 8.94 28.39
C LEU A 407 9.67 7.55 28.87
N LEU A 408 10.38 6.50 28.47
CA LEU A 408 10.03 5.13 28.87
C LEU A 408 10.03 4.95 30.41
N ARG A 409 11.00 5.56 31.10
CA ARG A 409 11.11 5.54 32.57
C ARG A 409 9.92 6.16 33.30
N GLU A 410 9.14 7.03 32.64
CA GLU A 410 7.97 7.66 33.23
C GLU A 410 6.76 6.71 33.25
N ILE A 411 6.80 5.64 32.44
CA ILE A 411 5.71 4.68 32.28
C ILE A 411 6.06 3.31 32.85
N ILE A 412 7.32 2.86 32.69
CA ILE A 412 7.76 1.51 33.04
C ILE A 412 8.70 1.58 34.25
N PRO A 413 8.23 1.27 35.47
CA PRO A 413 9.01 1.38 36.70
C PRO A 413 10.29 0.54 36.70
N GLU A 414 10.28 -0.62 36.04
CA GLU A 414 11.42 -1.54 35.93
C GLU A 414 12.63 -0.89 35.25
N ILE A 415 12.41 0.16 34.44
CA ILE A 415 13.44 0.86 33.69
C ILE A 415 14.22 1.87 34.55
N ASP A 416 13.60 2.41 35.62
CA ASP A 416 14.14 3.48 36.47
C ASP A 416 15.35 3.05 37.32
N HIS A 417 15.49 1.74 37.59
CA HIS A 417 16.50 1.21 38.52
C HIS A 417 17.84 0.80 37.88
N THR A 418 17.99 0.95 36.56
CA THR A 418 19.05 0.27 35.79
C THR A 418 20.35 1.07 35.68
N GLY A 419 20.33 2.40 35.88
CA GLY A 419 21.49 3.27 35.72
C GLY A 419 22.06 3.35 34.29
N VAL A 420 21.37 2.74 33.30
CA VAL A 420 21.80 2.69 31.90
C VAL A 420 21.32 3.95 31.15
N TYR A 421 22.24 4.63 30.44
CA TYR A 421 21.97 5.96 29.87
C TYR A 421 20.80 6.01 28.87
N TRP A 422 20.67 5.02 27.98
CA TRP A 422 19.68 5.09 26.89
C TRP A 422 18.24 4.95 27.38
N THR A 423 18.02 4.15 28.41
CA THR A 423 16.69 3.93 28.99
C THR A 423 16.13 5.19 29.66
N HIS A 424 17.01 6.12 30.07
CA HIS A 424 16.63 7.38 30.68
C HIS A 424 16.24 8.46 29.67
N THR A 425 16.64 8.30 28.40
CA THR A 425 16.44 9.29 27.33
C THR A 425 15.53 8.81 26.22
N ALA A 426 15.27 7.50 26.16
CA ALA A 426 14.42 6.90 25.15
C ALA A 426 12.96 7.31 25.35
N THR A 427 12.31 7.64 24.23
CA THR A 427 10.90 8.00 24.17
C THR A 427 10.06 6.93 23.47
N ILE A 428 8.75 7.11 23.51
CA ILE A 428 7.80 6.34 22.70
C ILE A 428 8.16 6.38 21.20
N ALA A 429 8.51 7.55 20.68
CA ALA A 429 8.91 7.69 19.28
C ALA A 429 10.18 6.91 18.95
N ASP A 430 11.14 6.81 19.88
CA ASP A 430 12.40 6.11 19.63
C ASP A 430 12.19 4.59 19.45
N ILE A 431 11.34 3.98 20.27
CA ILE A 431 11.05 2.54 20.18
C ILE A 431 10.23 2.19 18.93
N LEU A 432 9.27 3.02 18.54
CA LEU A 432 8.42 2.79 17.36
C LEU A 432 9.16 3.05 16.05
N ALA A 433 10.13 3.96 16.03
CA ALA A 433 10.94 4.27 14.85
C ALA A 433 12.27 3.49 14.78
N HIS A 434 12.49 2.48 15.64
CA HIS A 434 13.71 1.65 15.64
C HIS A 434 15.01 2.45 15.82
N ARG A 435 15.01 3.41 16.75
CA ARG A 435 16.16 4.31 17.02
C ARG A 435 16.88 4.02 18.32
N CYS A 436 16.52 2.94 19.01
CA CYS A 436 17.17 2.57 20.27
C CYS A 436 18.48 1.78 20.05
N GLY A 437 18.75 1.32 18.83
CA GLY A 437 19.92 0.51 18.51
C GLY A 437 19.87 -0.89 19.11
N LEU A 438 18.68 -1.39 19.47
CA LEU A 438 18.49 -2.70 20.10
C LEU A 438 18.68 -3.83 19.09
N ASP A 439 19.49 -4.83 19.43
CA ASP A 439 19.74 -5.95 18.53
C ASP A 439 18.50 -6.84 18.35
N GLY A 440 17.93 -6.82 17.14
CA GLY A 440 16.80 -7.66 16.77
C GLY A 440 17.17 -9.13 16.50
N GLU A 441 18.41 -9.43 16.12
CA GLU A 441 18.84 -10.81 15.86
C GLU A 441 18.88 -11.62 17.15
N VAL A 442 19.44 -11.03 18.21
CA VAL A 442 19.41 -11.63 19.55
C VAL A 442 17.98 -11.82 20.04
N ALA A 443 17.05 -10.90 19.73
CA ALA A 443 15.63 -11.06 20.03
C ALA A 443 15.03 -12.31 19.39
N THR A 444 15.18 -12.41 18.08
CA THR A 444 14.69 -13.52 17.28
C THR A 444 15.24 -14.85 17.79
N LEU A 445 16.52 -14.90 18.15
CA LEU A 445 17.20 -16.13 18.56
C LEU A 445 16.87 -16.55 20.00
N LEU A 446 16.68 -15.57 20.89
CA LEU A 446 16.31 -15.83 22.28
C LEU A 446 14.83 -16.13 22.48
N ALA A 447 13.95 -15.73 21.57
CA ALA A 447 12.50 -15.91 21.72
C ALA A 447 11.86 -16.87 20.70
N ASP A 448 12.36 -17.01 19.47
CA ASP A 448 11.78 -17.93 18.46
C ASP A 448 12.45 -19.32 18.57
N GLY A 449 11.77 -20.24 19.24
CA GLY A 449 12.14 -21.65 19.34
C GLY A 449 11.67 -22.41 18.11
N GLY A 450 12.36 -23.50 17.78
CA GLY A 450 11.91 -24.39 16.70
C GLY A 450 10.52 -24.97 17.00
N ASN A 451 9.80 -25.32 15.94
CA ASN A 451 8.46 -25.93 15.94
C ASN A 451 7.38 -25.11 16.66
N GLY A 452 7.43 -23.79 16.55
CA GLY A 452 6.39 -22.90 17.07
C GLY A 452 6.46 -22.65 18.58
N ASP A 453 7.54 -23.07 19.24
CA ASP A 453 7.78 -22.70 20.63
C ASP A 453 8.25 -21.24 20.70
N ILE A 454 7.39 -20.36 21.22
CA ILE A 454 7.73 -18.96 21.42
C ILE A 454 7.56 -18.68 22.91
N GLN A 455 8.65 -18.34 23.58
CA GLN A 455 8.63 -18.20 25.04
C GLN A 455 7.72 -17.04 25.52
N PRO A 456 6.98 -17.25 26.62
CA PRO A 456 6.50 -16.19 27.49
C PRO A 456 7.62 -15.85 28.52
N CYS A 457 7.80 -14.65 29.05
CA CYS A 457 6.87 -13.54 29.16
C CYS A 457 7.60 -12.19 29.03
N LEU A 458 6.85 -11.20 28.56
CA LEU A 458 7.21 -9.79 28.55
C LEU A 458 7.78 -9.32 29.91
N GLU A 459 7.26 -9.82 31.02
CA GLU A 459 7.71 -9.43 32.37
C GLU A 459 9.15 -9.85 32.69
N GLU A 460 9.59 -11.03 32.25
CA GLU A 460 10.99 -11.45 32.41
C GLU A 460 11.92 -10.67 31.49
N PHE A 461 11.45 -10.32 30.29
CA PHE A 461 12.18 -9.46 29.39
C PHE A 461 12.38 -8.05 29.94
N LEU A 462 11.35 -7.42 30.52
CA LEU A 462 11.46 -6.08 31.08
C LEU A 462 12.50 -6.02 32.22
N LYS A 463 12.70 -7.13 32.94
CA LYS A 463 13.76 -7.27 33.97
C LYS A 463 15.18 -7.35 33.39
N ALA A 464 15.33 -7.64 32.11
CA ALA A 464 16.60 -7.78 31.40
C ALA A 464 16.82 -6.72 30.29
N ILE A 465 15.92 -5.74 30.19
CA ILE A 465 15.88 -4.75 29.10
C ILE A 465 17.17 -3.91 29.01
N ASP A 466 17.82 -3.69 30.14
CA ASP A 466 19.08 -2.94 30.26
C ASP A 466 20.29 -3.70 29.73
N ARG A 467 20.18 -5.02 29.58
CA ARG A 467 21.24 -5.93 29.11
C ARG A 467 21.12 -6.30 27.65
N ILE A 468 20.06 -5.85 26.96
CA ILE A 468 19.90 -6.09 25.52
C ILE A 468 21.12 -5.51 24.78
N PRO A 469 21.77 -6.29 23.90
CA PRO A 469 22.91 -5.80 23.13
C PRO A 469 22.50 -4.64 22.23
N ARG A 470 23.38 -3.64 22.15
CA ARG A 470 23.16 -2.45 21.34
C ARG A 470 24.35 -2.20 20.42
N PRO A 471 24.36 -2.81 19.22
CA PRO A 471 25.48 -2.63 18.28
C PRO A 471 25.55 -1.20 17.72
N LEU A 472 24.45 -0.42 17.81
CA LEU A 472 24.40 0.96 17.33
C LEU A 472 24.01 1.93 18.46
N PRO A 473 24.55 3.16 18.48
CA PRO A 473 24.16 4.17 19.46
C PRO A 473 22.71 4.66 19.27
N HIS A 474 22.13 5.16 20.37
CA HIS A 474 20.77 5.68 20.40
C HIS A 474 20.62 6.90 19.46
N ARG A 475 19.59 6.87 18.60
CA ARG A 475 19.23 7.89 17.58
C ARG A 475 20.22 8.11 16.45
N GLU A 476 21.38 7.45 16.45
CA GLU A 476 22.38 7.60 15.40
C GLU A 476 21.99 6.91 14.09
N SER A 477 21.39 5.72 14.19
CA SER A 477 21.07 4.90 13.03
C SER A 477 19.83 4.04 13.25
N TRP A 478 19.17 3.70 12.15
CA TRP A 478 18.01 2.82 12.16
C TRP A 478 18.46 1.36 12.23
N LEU A 479 17.91 0.61 13.19
CA LEU A 479 18.11 -0.83 13.34
C LEU A 479 16.80 -1.49 13.76
N MET A 480 16.16 -2.17 12.82
CA MET A 480 14.89 -2.86 13.06
C MET A 480 15.01 -3.83 14.23
N SER A 481 14.10 -3.71 15.19
CA SER A 481 14.09 -4.56 16.37
C SER A 481 12.66 -4.84 16.84
N PRO A 482 12.27 -6.12 17.03
CA PRO A 482 10.95 -6.43 17.57
C PRO A 482 10.78 -5.93 19.01
N TRP A 483 11.88 -5.78 19.77
CA TRP A 483 11.88 -5.30 21.16
C TRP A 483 11.14 -3.97 21.35
N GLY A 484 11.28 -3.02 20.41
CA GLY A 484 10.60 -1.73 20.51
C GLY A 484 9.08 -1.88 20.54
N TYR A 485 8.55 -2.82 19.76
CA TYR A 485 7.12 -3.12 19.69
C TYR A 485 6.64 -4.01 20.82
N THR A 486 7.52 -4.82 21.40
CA THR A 486 7.26 -5.51 22.67
C THR A 486 7.07 -4.52 23.82
N ILE A 487 7.93 -3.49 23.90
CA ILE A 487 7.81 -2.42 24.89
C ILE A 487 6.54 -1.60 24.64
N ALA A 488 6.23 -1.28 23.37
CA ALA A 488 5.00 -0.56 23.03
C ALA A 488 3.73 -1.33 23.42
N ALA A 489 3.71 -2.66 23.22
CA ALA A 489 2.63 -3.53 23.69
C ALA A 489 2.45 -3.42 25.21
N HIS A 490 3.55 -3.53 25.97
CA HIS A 490 3.51 -3.37 27.43
C HIS A 490 2.94 -2.03 27.87
N ILE A 491 3.34 -0.94 27.19
CA ILE A 491 2.86 0.41 27.50
C ILE A 491 1.35 0.51 27.28
N ILE A 492 0.85 -0.08 26.20
CA ILE A 492 -0.60 -0.16 25.96
C ILE A 492 -1.28 -0.88 27.12
N GLU A 493 -0.78 -2.04 27.51
CA GLU A 493 -1.40 -2.84 28.58
C GLU A 493 -1.37 -2.12 29.93
N HIS A 494 -0.21 -1.53 30.28
CA HIS A 494 -0.03 -0.80 31.52
C HIS A 494 -0.95 0.42 31.63
N ILE A 495 -1.07 1.21 30.57
CA ILE A 495 -1.86 2.46 30.58
C ILE A 495 -3.36 2.19 30.41
N SER A 496 -3.73 1.18 29.64
CA SER A 496 -5.14 0.88 29.36
C SER A 496 -5.79 -0.05 30.39
N GLY A 497 -5.00 -0.92 31.04
CA GLY A 497 -5.49 -2.01 31.87
C GLY A 497 -6.11 -3.17 31.08
N GLN A 498 -6.05 -3.15 29.75
CA GLN A 498 -6.51 -4.23 28.86
C GLN A 498 -5.31 -5.01 28.32
N SER A 499 -5.49 -6.28 27.95
CA SER A 499 -4.47 -6.97 27.15
C SER A 499 -4.28 -6.27 25.80
N LEU A 500 -3.11 -6.42 25.17
CA LEU A 500 -2.87 -5.84 23.84
C LEU A 500 -3.97 -6.25 22.83
N HIS A 501 -4.40 -7.51 22.89
CA HIS A 501 -5.47 -8.04 22.05
C HIS A 501 -6.79 -7.28 22.24
N GLU A 502 -7.28 -7.18 23.48
CA GLU A 502 -8.54 -6.51 23.79
C GLU A 502 -8.47 -5.03 23.41
N TYR A 503 -7.35 -4.36 23.72
CA TYR A 503 -7.16 -2.95 23.40
C TYR A 503 -7.22 -2.69 21.90
N LEU A 504 -6.46 -3.44 21.09
CA LEU A 504 -6.50 -3.26 19.63
C LEU A 504 -7.86 -3.64 19.06
N GLN A 505 -8.53 -4.67 19.59
CA GLN A 505 -9.87 -5.04 19.14
C GLN A 505 -10.89 -3.92 19.39
N ASP A 506 -10.87 -3.33 20.59
CA ASP A 506 -11.86 -2.35 21.03
C ASP A 506 -11.58 -0.95 20.49
N GLN A 507 -10.31 -0.54 20.43
CA GLN A 507 -9.90 0.82 20.13
C GLN A 507 -9.49 1.03 18.67
N VAL A 508 -9.14 -0.04 17.94
CA VAL A 508 -8.65 0.05 16.55
C VAL A 508 -9.52 -0.77 15.59
N PHE A 509 -9.57 -2.09 15.75
CA PHE A 509 -10.15 -2.97 14.72
C PHE A 509 -11.66 -2.85 14.61
N ARG A 510 -12.42 -2.98 15.73
CA ARG A 510 -13.89 -2.89 15.69
C ARG A 510 -14.39 -1.51 15.23
N PRO A 511 -13.82 -0.38 15.69
CA PRO A 511 -14.18 0.94 15.17
C PRO A 511 -13.92 1.13 13.67
N LEU A 512 -12.90 0.48 13.12
CA LEU A 512 -12.59 0.51 11.68
C LEU A 512 -13.43 -0.49 10.87
N GLY A 513 -14.18 -1.39 11.52
CA GLY A 513 -14.92 -2.46 10.83
C GLY A 513 -14.03 -3.65 10.41
N MET A 514 -12.80 -3.75 10.92
CA MET A 514 -11.88 -4.86 10.69
C MET A 514 -12.25 -6.06 11.59
N THR A 515 -13.37 -6.71 11.26
CA THR A 515 -14.01 -7.72 12.13
C THR A 515 -13.29 -9.07 12.16
N SER A 516 -12.40 -9.34 11.21
CA SER A 516 -11.65 -10.60 11.10
C SER A 516 -10.20 -10.47 11.57
N THR A 517 -9.75 -9.27 11.90
CA THR A 517 -8.41 -9.00 12.39
C THR A 517 -8.33 -9.26 13.88
N THR A 518 -7.38 -10.11 14.30
CA THR A 518 -7.26 -10.57 15.68
C THR A 518 -5.82 -10.91 16.05
N LEU A 519 -5.49 -10.85 17.33
CA LEU A 519 -4.25 -11.43 17.89
C LEU A 519 -4.48 -12.81 18.52
N ARG A 520 -5.70 -13.35 18.38
CA ARG A 520 -6.14 -14.64 18.91
C ARG A 520 -6.78 -15.45 17.77
N PRO A 521 -5.99 -15.88 16.77
CA PRO A 521 -6.52 -16.73 15.69
C PRO A 521 -7.03 -18.06 16.26
N SER A 522 -8.06 -18.64 15.64
CA SER A 522 -8.56 -19.98 15.99
C SER A 522 -8.50 -20.91 14.79
N PHE A 523 -7.69 -21.96 14.92
CA PHE A 523 -7.52 -23.00 13.92
C PHE A 523 -8.45 -24.22 14.12
N GLU A 524 -9.45 -24.09 15.00
CA GLU A 524 -10.39 -25.17 15.28
C GLU A 524 -11.43 -25.35 14.15
N GLY A 525 -11.81 -26.60 13.89
CA GLY A 525 -12.92 -26.93 12.99
C GLY A 525 -12.69 -26.47 11.54
N SER A 526 -13.71 -25.83 10.96
CA SER A 526 -13.73 -25.38 9.56
C SER A 526 -13.47 -23.87 9.41
N ASN A 527 -12.80 -23.25 10.37
CA ASN A 527 -12.52 -21.81 10.33
C ASN A 527 -11.73 -21.42 9.07
N ASN A 528 -11.97 -20.20 8.58
CA ASN A 528 -11.32 -19.67 7.38
C ASN A 528 -9.94 -19.09 7.70
N VAL A 529 -9.02 -19.94 8.18
CA VAL A 529 -7.64 -19.57 8.50
C VAL A 529 -6.70 -20.41 7.64
N ALA A 530 -5.70 -19.78 7.03
CA ALA A 530 -4.73 -20.49 6.21
C ALA A 530 -3.70 -21.22 7.07
N GLU A 531 -3.49 -22.50 6.77
CA GLU A 531 -2.54 -23.36 7.46
C GLU A 531 -1.10 -23.11 7.00
N PRO A 532 -0.13 -23.11 7.92
CA PRO A 532 1.24 -22.68 7.64
C PRO A 532 2.05 -23.72 6.86
N HIS A 533 2.85 -23.23 5.90
CA HIS A 533 3.79 -24.03 5.12
C HIS A 533 5.20 -23.41 5.09
N ALA A 534 6.21 -24.24 4.83
CA ALA A 534 7.55 -23.79 4.51
C ALA A 534 7.96 -24.35 3.15
N SER A 535 8.68 -23.55 2.36
CA SER A 535 9.22 -24.01 1.09
C SER A 535 10.56 -24.72 1.29
N LEU A 536 10.74 -25.87 0.65
CA LEU A 536 11.96 -26.66 0.69
C LEU A 536 12.93 -26.24 -0.42
N SER A 537 14.16 -26.74 -0.38
CA SER A 537 15.23 -26.40 -1.34
C SER A 537 14.88 -26.70 -2.80
N ASN A 538 14.02 -27.70 -3.03
CA ASN A 538 13.49 -28.01 -4.37
C ASN A 538 12.36 -27.08 -4.83
N GLY A 539 11.85 -26.19 -3.96
CA GLY A 539 10.68 -25.34 -4.21
C GLY A 539 9.34 -26.02 -3.92
N HIS A 540 9.33 -27.18 -3.27
CA HIS A 540 8.08 -27.80 -2.84
C HIS A 540 7.62 -27.22 -1.51
N ALA A 541 6.31 -26.97 -1.42
CA ALA A 541 5.66 -26.62 -0.18
C ALA A 541 5.60 -27.81 0.78
N CYS A 542 6.04 -27.60 2.02
CA CYS A 542 5.94 -28.54 3.12
C CYS A 542 5.02 -27.97 4.21
N PRO A 543 3.91 -28.63 4.56
CA PRO A 543 3.14 -28.32 5.76
C PRO A 543 4.03 -28.23 7.01
N LEU A 544 3.78 -27.23 7.86
CA LEU A 544 4.40 -27.18 9.18
C LEU A 544 3.54 -27.91 10.21
N GLU A 545 4.16 -28.67 11.11
CA GLU A 545 3.48 -29.48 12.14
C GLU A 545 2.95 -28.66 13.32
N PHE A 546 3.09 -27.34 13.27
CA PHE A 546 2.66 -26.41 14.30
C PHE A 546 1.97 -25.20 13.68
N GLN A 547 1.23 -24.47 14.51
CA GLN A 547 0.58 -23.22 14.15
C GLN A 547 1.23 -22.09 14.96
N PRO A 548 1.84 -21.08 14.33
CA PRO A 548 2.47 -19.97 15.05
C PRO A 548 1.43 -19.22 15.91
N ASN A 549 1.66 -19.20 17.22
CA ASN A 549 0.85 -18.46 18.15
C ASN A 549 1.74 -17.51 18.96
N PHE A 550 1.47 -16.21 18.83
CA PHE A 550 2.25 -15.17 19.50
C PHE A 550 1.52 -14.60 20.74
N ALA A 551 0.36 -15.13 21.11
CA ALA A 551 -0.42 -14.63 22.23
C ALA A 551 0.38 -14.63 23.53
N ASN A 552 0.46 -13.48 24.19
CA ASN A 552 1.19 -13.25 25.45
C ASN A 552 2.70 -13.54 25.36
N THR A 553 3.26 -13.50 24.14
CA THR A 553 4.69 -13.68 23.90
C THR A 553 5.38 -12.35 23.65
N LEU A 554 6.72 -12.36 23.70
CA LEU A 554 7.56 -11.21 23.32
C LEU A 554 7.24 -10.64 21.94
N PHE A 555 6.77 -11.46 21.01
CA PHE A 555 6.52 -11.04 19.64
C PHE A 555 5.10 -10.57 19.37
N GLU A 556 4.19 -10.62 20.34
CA GLU A 556 2.78 -10.30 20.12
C GLU A 556 2.58 -8.92 19.46
N GLY A 557 3.19 -7.87 20.01
CA GLY A 557 3.11 -6.51 19.44
C GLY A 557 3.85 -6.33 18.11
N SER A 558 4.77 -7.22 17.79
CA SER A 558 5.53 -7.16 16.54
C SER A 558 4.92 -7.98 15.43
N ARG A 559 4.22 -9.09 15.74
CA ARG A 559 3.89 -10.17 14.76
C ARG A 559 2.57 -10.88 15.02
N GLY A 560 1.88 -10.55 16.12
CA GLY A 560 0.78 -11.36 16.63
C GLY A 560 -0.53 -11.24 15.86
N ALA A 561 -0.68 -10.26 14.97
CA ALA A 561 -1.93 -10.10 14.24
C ALA A 561 -2.08 -11.15 13.13
N TYR A 562 -3.30 -11.65 13.02
CA TYR A 562 -3.84 -12.33 11.87
C TYR A 562 -4.91 -11.44 11.25
N SER A 563 -4.96 -11.38 9.93
CA SER A 563 -5.91 -10.52 9.20
C SER A 563 -6.24 -11.13 7.85
N THR A 564 -7.15 -10.49 7.12
CA THR A 564 -7.64 -10.90 5.80
C THR A 564 -7.31 -9.82 4.79
N VAL A 565 -7.43 -10.13 3.49
CA VAL A 565 -7.29 -9.10 2.45
C VAL A 565 -8.39 -8.05 2.62
N SER A 566 -9.62 -8.46 2.93
CA SER A 566 -10.75 -7.55 3.15
C SER A 566 -10.46 -6.51 4.25
N ASP A 567 -9.99 -6.98 5.41
CA ASP A 567 -9.69 -6.10 6.54
C ASP A 567 -8.45 -5.22 6.28
N LEU A 568 -7.43 -5.73 5.59
CA LEU A 568 -6.26 -4.92 5.23
C LEU A 568 -6.55 -3.87 4.14
N LEU A 569 -7.52 -4.11 3.26
CA LEU A 569 -8.01 -3.09 2.33
C LEU A 569 -8.72 -1.97 3.09
N VAL A 570 -9.48 -2.30 4.14
CA VAL A 570 -10.05 -1.29 5.06
C VAL A 570 -8.93 -0.53 5.80
N TRP A 571 -7.97 -1.24 6.39
CA TRP A 571 -6.81 -0.63 7.07
C TRP A 571 -6.07 0.37 6.18
N THR A 572 -5.79 -0.01 4.94
CA THR A 572 -5.07 0.83 3.98
C THR A 572 -5.91 2.00 3.49
N LYS A 573 -7.21 1.80 3.20
CA LYS A 573 -8.15 2.88 2.85
C LYS A 573 -8.23 3.94 3.94
N GLU A 574 -8.44 3.51 5.18
CA GLU A 574 -8.60 4.42 6.32
C GLU A 574 -7.28 5.12 6.66
N THR A 575 -6.14 4.42 6.55
CA THR A 575 -4.80 5.03 6.69
C THR A 575 -4.56 6.09 5.61
N LEU A 576 -4.92 5.81 4.35
CA LEU A 576 -4.79 6.75 3.24
C LEU A 576 -5.68 7.98 3.45
N ALA A 577 -6.93 7.79 3.87
CA ALA A 577 -7.86 8.88 4.17
C ALA A 577 -7.33 9.77 5.31
N ALA A 578 -6.88 9.16 6.42
CA ALA A 578 -6.33 9.88 7.56
C ALA A 578 -5.01 10.61 7.22
N SER A 579 -4.21 10.09 6.27
CA SER A 579 -2.95 10.71 5.84
C SER A 579 -3.11 12.07 5.15
N GLN A 580 -4.28 12.36 4.56
CA GLN A 580 -4.52 13.61 3.83
C GLN A 580 -4.70 14.82 4.74
N ASN A 581 -4.81 14.63 6.06
CA ASN A 581 -4.92 15.69 7.07
C ASN A 581 -6.02 16.72 6.74
N THR A 582 -7.11 16.28 6.11
CA THR A 582 -8.30 17.09 5.87
C THR A 582 -9.18 17.06 7.12
N ALA A 583 -9.87 18.17 7.42
CA ALA A 583 -10.82 18.25 8.52
C ALA A 583 -11.98 17.22 8.41
N ALA A 584 -12.12 16.58 7.23
CA ALA A 584 -13.11 15.56 6.89
C ALA A 584 -12.64 14.11 7.11
N SER A 585 -11.49 13.86 7.74
CA SER A 585 -11.12 12.52 8.21
C SER A 585 -12.15 12.03 9.25
N ALA A 586 -13.19 11.34 8.78
CA ALA A 586 -14.34 10.93 9.59
C ALA A 586 -13.99 9.97 10.73
N ASN A 587 -12.82 9.34 10.68
CA ASN A 587 -12.40 8.36 11.67
C ASN A 587 -11.44 8.95 12.71
N THR A 588 -11.95 9.20 13.92
CA THR A 588 -11.16 9.74 15.04
C THR A 588 -10.07 8.79 15.52
N VAL A 589 -10.20 7.49 15.25
CA VAL A 589 -9.26 6.44 15.69
C VAL A 589 -7.86 6.63 15.10
N LEU A 590 -7.78 7.11 13.85
CA LEU A 590 -6.55 7.21 13.08
C LEU A 590 -6.00 8.63 12.98
N LYS A 591 -6.42 9.54 13.87
CA LYS A 591 -6.03 10.95 13.85
C LYS A 591 -4.51 11.20 13.91
N GLN A 592 -3.75 10.27 14.49
CA GLN A 592 -2.29 10.36 14.58
C GLN A 592 -1.56 9.80 13.34
N ILE A 593 -2.25 9.28 12.33
CA ILE A 593 -1.63 8.70 11.13
C ILE A 593 -0.65 9.65 10.44
N PRO A 594 -0.94 10.95 10.23
CA PRO A 594 0.04 11.87 9.64
C PRO A 594 1.38 11.91 10.38
N HIS A 595 1.39 11.77 11.71
CA HIS A 595 2.61 11.70 12.49
C HIS A 595 3.24 10.30 12.43
N ILE A 596 2.45 9.24 12.59
CA ILE A 596 2.88 7.83 12.55
C ILE A 596 3.61 7.52 11.25
N ILE A 597 3.05 7.91 10.10
CA ILE A 597 3.62 7.57 8.81
C ILE A 597 4.69 8.55 8.36
N SER A 598 4.94 9.66 9.07
CA SER A 598 5.95 10.67 8.68
C SER A 598 7.38 10.13 8.73
N ASN A 599 8.32 10.81 8.07
CA ASN A 599 9.73 10.45 8.15
C ASN A 599 10.23 10.71 9.57
N HIS A 600 10.56 9.62 10.26
CA HIS A 600 11.14 9.67 11.58
C HIS A 600 12.67 9.54 11.47
N ILE A 601 13.18 8.47 10.86
CA ILE A 601 14.62 8.23 10.74
C ILE A 601 14.98 7.71 9.35
N ALA A 602 16.13 8.13 8.82
CA ALA A 602 16.67 7.56 7.59
C ALA A 602 16.99 6.06 7.77
N MET A 603 16.56 5.24 6.82
CA MET A 603 16.94 3.82 6.80
C MET A 603 18.36 3.65 6.24
N LYS A 604 18.90 2.42 6.31
CA LYS A 604 20.21 2.06 5.78
C LYS A 604 20.42 2.59 4.34
N ASN A 605 21.62 3.12 4.09
CA ASN A 605 22.02 3.75 2.83
C ASN A 605 21.01 4.83 2.38
N PRO A 606 21.02 6.01 3.04
CA PRO A 606 20.07 7.07 2.74
C PRO A 606 20.14 7.47 1.27
N SER A 607 18.99 7.78 0.69
CA SER A 607 18.86 8.19 -0.70
C SER A 607 18.83 9.72 -0.79
N LEU A 608 19.22 10.27 -1.95
CA LEU A 608 18.92 11.68 -2.27
C LEU A 608 17.40 11.92 -2.41
N LEU A 609 16.65 10.86 -2.72
CA LEU A 609 15.20 10.82 -2.62
C LEU A 609 14.77 10.29 -1.23
N GLU A 610 13.48 10.30 -0.91
CA GLU A 610 12.98 9.77 0.37
C GLU A 610 13.37 8.28 0.56
N ARG A 611 14.02 7.99 1.69
CA ARG A 611 14.19 6.63 2.22
C ARG A 611 14.27 6.70 3.74
N SER A 612 13.17 6.41 4.40
CA SER A 612 13.05 6.56 5.84
C SER A 612 12.07 5.55 6.43
N TYR A 613 12.04 5.51 7.76
CA TYR A 613 11.11 4.71 8.52
C TYR A 613 10.25 5.65 9.37
N GLY A 614 8.95 5.39 9.41
CA GLY A 614 7.97 5.96 10.34
C GLY A 614 7.73 5.04 11.53
N PHE A 615 6.56 5.07 12.14
CA PHE A 615 6.17 4.11 13.18
C PHE A 615 5.47 2.92 12.53
N GLY A 616 6.22 1.84 12.27
CA GLY A 616 5.68 0.61 11.69
C GLY A 616 5.50 0.68 10.17
N TRP A 617 6.20 1.60 9.51
CA TRP A 617 6.11 1.85 8.06
C TRP A 617 7.47 2.24 7.48
N ALA A 618 7.91 1.54 6.43
CA ALA A 618 9.00 2.03 5.59
C ALA A 618 8.45 3.02 4.54
N ARG A 619 9.29 3.97 4.14
CA ARG A 619 8.99 5.00 3.15
C ARG A 619 10.08 5.01 2.10
N THR A 620 9.69 4.95 0.83
CA THR A 620 10.61 5.06 -0.31
C THR A 620 9.96 5.93 -1.39
N GLN A 621 10.66 6.94 -1.87
CA GLN A 621 10.28 7.60 -3.12
C GLN A 621 10.71 6.70 -4.29
N LEU A 622 9.77 6.39 -5.18
CA LEU A 622 10.05 5.75 -6.45
C LEU A 622 10.54 6.79 -7.48
N PRO A 623 11.44 6.44 -8.40
CA PRO A 623 12.22 5.21 -8.43
C PRO A 623 13.20 5.09 -7.24
N GLY A 624 13.28 3.90 -6.62
CA GLY A 624 14.11 3.69 -5.43
C GLY A 624 14.25 2.23 -5.02
N VAL A 625 15.12 1.96 -4.04
CA VAL A 625 15.26 0.62 -3.43
C VAL A 625 14.09 0.36 -2.49
N VAL A 626 13.40 -0.75 -2.71
CA VAL A 626 12.25 -1.24 -1.92
C VAL A 626 12.58 -2.63 -1.38
N GLY A 627 11.84 -3.08 -0.36
CA GLY A 627 11.94 -4.45 0.15
C GLY A 627 13.01 -4.65 1.24
N LEU A 628 13.49 -3.56 1.85
CA LEU A 628 14.57 -3.58 2.85
C LEU A 628 14.18 -4.17 4.20
N LEU A 629 12.90 -4.52 4.40
CA LEU A 629 12.40 -5.15 5.61
C LEU A 629 12.28 -6.67 5.49
N GLY A 630 12.38 -7.21 4.27
CA GLY A 630 12.22 -8.63 3.96
C GLY A 630 13.50 -9.30 3.45
N GLY A 631 13.39 -10.60 3.18
CA GLY A 631 14.52 -11.49 2.90
C GLY A 631 15.29 -11.16 1.61
N ASN A 632 14.60 -10.63 0.59
CA ASN A 632 15.19 -10.32 -0.71
C ASN A 632 16.36 -9.33 -0.63
N SER A 633 16.30 -8.40 0.33
CA SER A 633 17.37 -7.41 0.53
C SER A 633 18.72 -8.05 0.86
N GLY A 634 18.75 -9.27 1.41
CA GLY A 634 19.99 -9.98 1.72
C GLY A 634 20.68 -10.65 0.53
N PHE A 635 20.15 -10.58 -0.69
CA PHE A 635 20.73 -11.24 -1.86
C PHE A 635 21.78 -10.43 -2.60
N TRP A 636 21.80 -9.12 -2.39
CA TRP A 636 22.69 -8.19 -3.07
C TRP A 636 23.37 -7.29 -2.05
N GLU A 637 24.61 -6.92 -2.34
CA GLU A 637 25.25 -5.82 -1.63
C GLU A 637 24.41 -4.55 -1.76
N MET A 638 24.46 -3.67 -0.76
CA MET A 638 23.59 -2.50 -0.74
C MET A 638 23.81 -1.56 -1.94
N SER A 639 25.01 -1.55 -2.52
CA SER A 639 25.36 -0.81 -3.75
C SER A 639 24.79 -1.43 -5.03
N GLU A 640 24.34 -2.69 -4.98
CA GLU A 640 23.86 -3.47 -6.13
C GLU A 640 22.33 -3.70 -6.09
N GLN A 641 21.66 -3.18 -5.06
CA GLN A 641 20.22 -3.33 -4.89
C GLN A 641 19.45 -2.76 -6.10
N PRO A 642 18.47 -3.50 -6.65
CA PRO A 642 17.72 -3.06 -7.82
C PRO A 642 16.86 -1.83 -7.51
N ILE A 643 16.86 -0.86 -8.44
CA ILE A 643 16.02 0.33 -8.36
C ILE A 643 14.65 0.02 -8.94
N PHE A 644 13.63 -0.01 -8.08
CA PHE A 644 12.25 -0.24 -8.47
C PHE A 644 11.63 1.04 -9.06
N GLY A 645 10.87 0.91 -10.16
CA GLY A 645 10.17 2.02 -10.82
C GLY A 645 11.03 2.92 -11.70
N ALA A 646 12.26 2.50 -12.05
CA ALA A 646 13.16 3.27 -12.90
C ALA A 646 12.51 3.68 -14.24
N GLY A 647 12.55 4.97 -14.55
CA GLY A 647 11.97 5.52 -15.79
C GLY A 647 10.47 5.85 -15.73
N ASN A 648 9.82 5.68 -14.56
CA ASN A 648 8.41 6.03 -14.36
C ASN A 648 8.25 7.32 -13.53
N GLN A 649 7.01 7.80 -13.41
CA GLN A 649 6.68 8.97 -12.59
C GLN A 649 7.10 8.74 -11.14
N SER A 650 7.73 9.75 -10.54
CA SER A 650 8.13 9.68 -9.14
C SER A 650 6.90 9.71 -8.22
N ARG A 651 6.87 8.80 -7.25
CA ARG A 651 5.75 8.64 -6.30
C ARG A 651 6.24 8.18 -4.94
N LEU A 652 5.62 8.67 -3.87
CA LEU A 652 5.91 8.17 -2.53
C LEU A 652 5.21 6.82 -2.31
N MET A 653 5.98 5.80 -1.97
CA MET A 653 5.51 4.50 -1.52
C MET A 653 5.74 4.37 -0.02
N ILE A 654 4.69 4.06 0.74
CA ILE A 654 4.78 3.73 2.17
C ILE A 654 4.36 2.26 2.32
N TYR A 655 5.19 1.43 2.93
CA TYR A 655 5.01 -0.02 2.88
C TYR A 655 5.52 -0.74 4.13
N HIS A 656 5.11 -1.99 4.28
CA HIS A 656 5.71 -2.91 5.23
C HIS A 656 5.66 -4.35 4.70
N GLN A 657 6.74 -5.11 4.93
CA GLN A 657 6.79 -6.56 4.72
C GLN A 657 6.48 -7.26 6.03
N GLY A 658 5.70 -8.33 5.97
CA GLY A 658 5.49 -9.25 7.07
C GLY A 658 6.05 -10.62 6.72
N GLY A 659 6.70 -11.28 7.68
CA GLY A 659 7.21 -12.63 7.45
C GLY A 659 7.29 -13.37 8.75
N GLY A 660 7.10 -14.68 8.72
CA GLY A 660 7.26 -15.55 9.87
C GLY A 660 7.21 -17.03 9.53
N PRO A 661 7.36 -17.90 10.54
CA PRO A 661 7.21 -19.33 10.33
C PRO A 661 5.84 -19.59 9.70
N GLY A 662 5.79 -20.15 8.50
CA GLY A 662 4.54 -20.47 7.85
C GLY A 662 3.87 -19.37 7.03
N TYR A 663 4.35 -18.12 7.04
CA TYR A 663 3.64 -16.98 6.43
C TYR A 663 4.56 -15.90 5.88
N SER A 664 4.11 -15.22 4.82
CA SER A 664 4.75 -14.02 4.27
C SER A 664 3.66 -13.09 3.74
N SER A 665 3.87 -11.79 3.87
CA SER A 665 2.89 -10.77 3.53
C SER A 665 3.54 -9.45 3.16
N PHE A 666 2.79 -8.61 2.45
CA PHE A 666 3.23 -7.30 2.04
C PHE A 666 2.04 -6.35 1.97
N VAL A 667 2.24 -5.12 2.42
CA VAL A 667 1.29 -4.03 2.25
C VAL A 667 2.02 -2.78 1.76
N ALA A 668 1.43 -2.07 0.81
CA ALA A 668 1.89 -0.75 0.41
C ALA A 668 0.72 0.19 0.14
N ILE A 669 0.93 1.47 0.41
CA ILE A 669 0.00 2.56 0.16
C ILE A 669 0.70 3.70 -0.61
N PHE A 670 -0.08 4.38 -1.43
CA PHE A 670 0.33 5.51 -2.28
C PHE A 670 -0.59 6.70 -2.00
N PRO A 671 -0.19 7.62 -1.09
CA PRO A 671 -1.04 8.73 -0.67
C PRO A 671 -1.55 9.60 -1.82
N GLU A 672 -0.69 9.87 -2.81
CA GLU A 672 -0.95 10.74 -3.96
C GLU A 672 -2.14 10.25 -4.81
N THR A 673 -2.25 8.94 -5.01
CA THR A 673 -3.28 8.32 -5.85
C THR A 673 -4.42 7.70 -5.03
N GLN A 674 -4.29 7.70 -3.69
CA GLN A 674 -5.17 6.95 -2.79
C GLN A 674 -5.26 5.47 -3.21
N SER A 675 -4.11 4.84 -3.48
CA SER A 675 -4.04 3.44 -3.93
C SER A 675 -3.28 2.57 -2.94
N ALA A 676 -3.56 1.27 -2.91
CA ALA A 676 -2.87 0.31 -2.06
C ALA A 676 -2.75 -1.08 -2.70
N VAL A 677 -1.76 -1.85 -2.27
CA VAL A 677 -1.58 -3.26 -2.63
C VAL A 677 -1.38 -4.07 -1.36
N VAL A 678 -2.09 -5.20 -1.26
CA VAL A 678 -2.05 -6.17 -0.15
C VAL A 678 -1.78 -7.55 -0.75
N VAL A 679 -0.82 -8.27 -0.20
CA VAL A 679 -0.51 -9.66 -0.55
C VAL A 679 -0.32 -10.48 0.71
N LEU A 680 -1.06 -11.58 0.86
CA LEU A 680 -1.01 -12.48 2.01
C LEU A 680 -0.77 -13.91 1.54
N MET A 681 0.20 -14.61 2.14
CA MET A 681 0.56 -15.98 1.76
C MET A 681 0.73 -16.87 2.99
N ASN A 682 0.36 -18.14 2.87
CA ASN A 682 0.51 -19.16 3.91
C ASN A 682 1.83 -19.93 3.79
N THR A 683 2.92 -19.22 3.51
CA THR A 683 4.23 -19.85 3.34
C THR A 683 5.39 -18.97 3.77
N THR A 684 6.39 -19.57 4.42
CA THR A 684 7.77 -19.04 4.37
C THR A 684 8.39 -19.46 3.03
N ALA A 685 8.28 -18.59 2.02
CA ALA A 685 8.80 -18.80 0.66
C ALA A 685 10.34 -18.98 0.64
N VAL A 686 10.91 -19.55 -0.43
CA VAL A 686 12.37 -19.75 -0.52
C VAL A 686 13.10 -18.41 -0.47
N SER A 687 12.57 -17.41 -1.17
CA SER A 687 12.94 -16.00 -1.04
C SER A 687 11.84 -15.21 -0.31
N ASP A 688 11.51 -14.00 -0.75
CA ASP A 688 10.33 -13.26 -0.31
C ASP A 688 9.40 -13.03 -1.52
N ALA A 689 8.52 -14.02 -1.74
CA ALA A 689 7.59 -14.02 -2.87
C ALA A 689 6.49 -12.94 -2.74
N ALA A 690 6.15 -12.51 -1.51
CA ALA A 690 5.14 -11.47 -1.30
C ALA A 690 5.65 -10.13 -1.84
N ASP A 691 6.94 -9.84 -1.66
CA ASP A 691 7.60 -8.67 -2.23
C ASP A 691 7.59 -8.71 -3.77
N TRP A 692 7.93 -9.84 -4.40
CA TRP A 692 7.88 -9.98 -5.87
C TRP A 692 6.48 -9.79 -6.44
N ILE A 693 5.48 -10.47 -5.87
CA ILE A 693 4.08 -10.35 -6.30
C ILE A 693 3.59 -8.91 -6.09
N SER A 694 3.93 -8.28 -4.97
CA SER A 694 3.49 -6.90 -4.69
C SER A 694 4.08 -5.90 -5.66
N ARG A 695 5.36 -6.01 -6.00
CA ARG A 695 5.96 -5.11 -6.99
C ARG A 695 5.38 -5.34 -8.38
N LEU A 696 5.17 -6.60 -8.78
CA LEU A 696 4.46 -6.95 -10.02
C LEU A 696 3.07 -6.28 -10.08
N LEU A 697 2.30 -6.34 -9.00
CA LEU A 697 0.99 -5.69 -8.90
C LEU A 697 1.08 -4.16 -8.95
N ILE A 698 2.09 -3.56 -8.31
CA ILE A 698 2.30 -2.09 -8.33
C ILE A 698 2.66 -1.62 -9.74
N GLU A 699 3.52 -2.34 -10.47
CA GLU A 699 3.84 -2.01 -11.87
C GLU A 699 2.59 -2.12 -12.76
N GLY A 700 1.77 -3.15 -12.53
CA GLY A 700 0.47 -3.32 -13.19
C GLY A 700 -0.55 -2.25 -12.83
N LEU A 701 -0.60 -1.80 -11.57
CA LEU A 701 -1.52 -0.76 -11.15
C LEU A 701 -1.19 0.57 -11.83
N PHE A 702 0.10 0.89 -11.95
CA PHE A 702 0.56 2.20 -12.42
C PHE A 702 1.10 2.24 -13.85
N ASP A 703 0.94 1.14 -14.60
CA ASP A 703 1.32 1.03 -16.02
C ASP A 703 2.78 1.40 -16.28
N PHE A 704 3.70 0.75 -15.57
CA PHE A 704 5.11 1.08 -15.73
C PHE A 704 5.58 0.79 -17.16
N ALA A 705 6.23 1.78 -17.79
CA ALA A 705 6.61 1.74 -19.20
C ALA A 705 7.63 0.63 -19.53
N LYS A 706 8.33 0.12 -18.52
CA LYS A 706 9.32 -0.96 -18.62
C LYS A 706 9.08 -1.96 -17.48
N PRO A 707 8.21 -2.96 -17.68
CA PRO A 707 7.92 -3.93 -16.64
C PRO A 707 9.14 -4.79 -16.32
N THR A 708 9.31 -5.10 -15.04
CA THR A 708 10.36 -5.95 -14.51
C THR A 708 9.95 -7.42 -14.60
N ASP A 709 10.88 -8.31 -14.95
CA ASP A 709 10.65 -9.75 -14.96
C ASP A 709 10.77 -10.35 -13.54
N TYR A 710 9.68 -10.28 -12.78
CA TYR A 710 9.62 -10.79 -11.41
C TYR A 710 9.67 -12.31 -11.31
N VAL A 711 9.29 -13.03 -12.38
CA VAL A 711 9.41 -14.50 -12.44
C VAL A 711 10.89 -14.87 -12.44
N ARG A 712 11.69 -14.22 -13.29
CA ARG A 712 13.15 -14.41 -13.29
C ARG A 712 13.81 -14.00 -11.98
N LEU A 713 13.33 -12.92 -11.33
CA LEU A 713 13.86 -12.52 -10.02
C LEU A 713 13.54 -13.53 -8.92
N ALA A 714 12.38 -14.21 -8.98
CA ALA A 714 12.06 -15.32 -8.09
C ALA A 714 13.00 -16.52 -8.32
N GLU A 715 13.28 -16.90 -9.57
CA GLU A 715 14.24 -17.96 -9.88
C GLU A 715 15.65 -17.65 -9.34
N GLU A 716 16.10 -16.41 -9.54
CA GLU A 716 17.40 -15.94 -9.06
C GLU A 716 17.44 -15.86 -7.53
N GLY A 717 16.37 -15.37 -6.89
CA GLY A 717 16.23 -15.32 -5.44
C GLY A 717 16.31 -16.72 -4.83
N LYS A 718 15.57 -17.68 -5.38
CA LYS A 718 15.66 -19.09 -4.99
C LYS A 718 17.08 -19.63 -5.11
N ARG A 719 17.73 -19.45 -6.26
CA ARG A 719 19.12 -19.90 -6.49
C ARG A 719 20.06 -19.33 -5.43
N ARG A 720 20.01 -18.02 -5.18
CA ARG A 720 20.85 -17.33 -4.21
C ARG A 720 20.60 -17.79 -2.77
N THR A 721 19.35 -18.00 -2.36
CA THR A 721 19.05 -18.54 -1.02
C THR A 721 19.75 -19.88 -0.82
N ILE A 722 19.60 -20.81 -1.76
CA ILE A 722 20.19 -22.16 -1.65
C ILE A 722 21.72 -22.10 -1.66
N GLU A 723 22.31 -21.26 -2.52
CA GLU A 723 23.76 -21.06 -2.57
C GLU A 723 24.32 -20.46 -1.28
N ARG A 724 23.62 -19.54 -0.63
CA ARG A 724 24.04 -18.98 0.67
C ARG A 724 24.11 -20.06 1.75
N PHE A 725 23.13 -20.96 1.81
CA PHE A 725 23.16 -22.10 2.73
C PHE A 725 24.26 -23.12 2.39
N ALA A 726 24.47 -23.40 1.10
CA ALA A 726 25.58 -24.23 0.67
C ALA A 726 26.93 -23.61 1.08
N THR A 727 27.08 -22.30 0.93
CA THR A 727 28.28 -21.55 1.34
C THR A 727 28.51 -21.63 2.85
N LEU A 728 27.46 -21.48 3.67
CA LEU A 728 27.52 -21.69 5.12
C LEU A 728 28.12 -23.07 5.45
N HIS A 729 27.59 -24.14 4.85
CA HIS A 729 28.07 -25.50 5.12
C HIS A 729 29.50 -25.74 4.62
N ASN A 730 29.85 -25.20 3.45
CA ASN A 730 31.22 -25.26 2.92
C ASN A 730 32.21 -24.58 3.87
N ARG A 731 31.88 -23.36 4.35
CA ARG A 731 32.70 -22.65 5.33
C ARG A 731 32.85 -23.43 6.63
N LEU A 732 31.77 -24.00 7.16
CA LEU A 732 31.84 -24.86 8.34
C LEU A 732 32.75 -26.08 8.09
N ALA A 733 32.74 -26.69 6.90
CA ALA A 733 33.61 -27.81 6.59
C ALA A 733 35.09 -27.39 6.44
N GLU A 734 35.37 -26.27 5.77
CA GLU A 734 36.72 -25.75 5.52
C GLU A 734 37.41 -25.22 6.79
N GLU A 735 36.67 -24.51 7.65
CA GLU A 735 37.19 -23.95 8.91
C GLU A 735 37.41 -25.04 10.00
N ARG A 736 37.07 -26.30 9.73
CA ARG A 736 37.21 -27.42 10.68
C ARG A 736 38.66 -27.89 10.80
N ILE A 737 39.21 -27.87 12.01
CA ILE A 737 40.59 -28.30 12.28
C ILE A 737 40.66 -29.81 12.54
N GLN A 738 41.51 -30.52 11.80
CA GLN A 738 41.76 -31.95 11.97
C GLN A 738 42.87 -32.21 13.01
N GLY A 739 42.74 -33.28 13.79
CA GLY A 739 43.81 -33.75 14.71
C GLY A 739 43.75 -33.22 16.15
N ALA A 740 42.70 -32.49 16.53
CA ALA A 740 42.44 -32.06 17.92
C ALA A 740 41.16 -32.75 18.44
N PRO A 741 41.26 -33.97 19.02
CA PRO A 741 40.08 -34.71 19.47
C PRO A 741 39.42 -34.08 20.70
N PRO A 742 38.11 -34.27 20.90
CA PRO A 742 37.45 -33.80 22.11
C PRO A 742 37.88 -34.65 23.32
N LEU A 743 37.66 -34.11 24.52
CA LEU A 743 37.56 -34.91 25.75
C LEU A 743 36.47 -36.00 25.61
N PRO A 744 36.45 -37.04 26.48
CA PRO A 744 35.34 -37.98 26.54
C PRO A 744 33.99 -37.24 26.58
N LEU A 745 33.05 -37.59 25.70
CA LEU A 745 31.85 -36.77 25.47
C LEU A 745 31.03 -36.47 26.73
N LYS A 746 31.03 -37.39 27.69
CA LYS A 746 30.41 -37.21 29.02
C LYS A 746 30.90 -35.96 29.78
N CYS A 747 32.09 -35.46 29.47
CA CYS A 747 32.65 -34.25 30.08
C CYS A 747 31.89 -32.97 29.71
N TYR A 748 31.12 -33.00 28.62
CA TYR A 748 30.35 -31.86 28.12
C TYR A 748 28.86 -31.94 28.52
N VAL A 749 28.41 -33.07 29.07
CA VAL A 749 27.01 -33.30 29.44
C VAL A 749 26.63 -32.43 30.63
N GLY A 750 25.53 -31.71 30.52
CA GLY A 750 25.06 -30.84 31.60
C GLY A 750 24.03 -29.82 31.15
N LYS A 751 23.48 -29.10 32.13
CA LYS A 751 22.60 -27.96 31.93
C LYS A 751 23.40 -26.67 32.13
N TYR A 752 23.28 -25.73 31.21
CA TYR A 752 24.00 -24.47 31.19
C TYR A 752 23.01 -23.32 31.10
N GLU A 753 23.14 -22.29 31.92
CA GLU A 753 22.16 -21.21 32.02
C GLU A 753 22.82 -19.86 31.79
N ASN A 754 22.26 -19.07 30.88
CA ASN A 754 22.56 -17.66 30.80
C ASN A 754 21.67 -16.93 31.82
N LYS A 755 22.30 -16.27 32.79
CA LYS A 755 21.60 -15.61 33.90
C LYS A 755 20.84 -14.35 33.48
N ASP A 756 21.30 -13.69 32.42
CA ASP A 756 20.71 -12.42 31.96
C ASP A 756 19.35 -12.66 31.30
N TYR A 757 19.28 -13.70 30.46
CA TYR A 757 18.06 -14.03 29.70
C TYR A 757 17.29 -15.21 30.28
N LYS A 758 17.76 -15.80 31.39
CA LYS A 758 17.28 -17.08 31.95
C LYS A 758 17.16 -18.19 30.90
N TYR A 759 18.03 -18.16 29.90
CA TYR A 759 18.00 -19.08 28.79
C TYR A 759 18.85 -20.30 29.14
N ARG A 760 18.29 -21.50 29.04
CA ARG A 760 19.01 -22.74 29.32
C ARG A 760 19.42 -23.48 28.06
N LEU A 761 20.60 -24.07 28.07
CA LEU A 761 21.07 -25.06 27.12
C LEU A 761 21.25 -26.37 27.86
N GLU A 762 20.83 -27.47 27.26
CA GLU A 762 21.05 -28.80 27.82
C GLU A 762 21.80 -29.66 26.81
N VAL A 763 22.92 -30.21 27.26
CA VAL A 763 23.77 -31.09 26.45
C VAL A 763 23.67 -32.50 27.01
N THR A 764 23.25 -33.45 26.17
CA THR A 764 23.03 -34.85 26.52
C THR A 764 23.79 -35.78 25.59
N LEU A 765 23.92 -37.06 25.96
CA LEU A 765 24.36 -38.10 25.03
C LEU A 765 23.18 -38.56 24.18
N SER A 766 23.46 -38.88 22.92
CA SER A 766 22.48 -39.48 22.02
C SER A 766 21.93 -40.79 22.64
N PRO A 767 20.59 -40.93 22.78
CA PRO A 767 19.97 -42.13 23.35
C PRO A 767 20.27 -43.42 22.56
N GLU A 768 20.58 -43.28 21.28
CA GLU A 768 20.69 -44.40 20.34
C GLU A 768 22.08 -45.03 20.29
N SER A 769 23.13 -44.28 20.62
CA SER A 769 24.51 -44.75 20.40
C SER A 769 25.49 -44.37 21.50
N GLU A 770 25.13 -43.49 22.46
CA GLU A 770 26.02 -42.85 23.45
C GLU A 770 27.32 -42.23 22.86
N SER A 771 27.46 -42.21 21.54
CA SER A 771 28.68 -41.85 20.80
C SER A 771 28.64 -40.44 20.22
N ASN A 772 27.51 -39.74 20.39
CA ASN A 772 27.28 -38.39 19.90
C ASN A 772 26.67 -37.53 21.02
N LEU A 773 26.96 -36.23 20.99
CA LEU A 773 26.28 -35.25 21.83
C LEU A 773 25.03 -34.73 21.13
N MET A 774 24.04 -34.36 21.93
CA MET A 774 22.86 -33.61 21.50
C MET A 774 22.79 -32.31 22.29
N ILE A 775 22.22 -31.27 21.70
CA ILE A 775 21.89 -30.03 22.39
C ILE A 775 20.40 -29.71 22.25
N SER A 776 19.77 -29.40 23.38
CA SER A 776 18.41 -28.87 23.45
C SER A 776 18.47 -27.44 23.97
N PHE A 777 17.56 -26.61 23.46
CA PHE A 777 17.42 -25.22 23.86
C PHE A 777 16.20 -25.08 24.79
N ARG A 778 16.37 -24.35 25.89
CA ARG A 778 15.32 -23.92 26.83
C ARG A 778 14.58 -25.04 27.59
N ASP A 779 15.28 -26.10 28.00
CA ASP A 779 14.70 -27.30 28.66
C ASP A 779 13.58 -28.00 27.87
N LEU A 780 13.50 -27.75 26.56
CA LEU A 780 12.57 -28.43 25.67
C LEU A 780 13.20 -29.76 25.25
N ASP A 781 12.92 -30.81 26.02
CA ASP A 781 13.33 -32.19 25.69
C ASP A 781 12.77 -32.67 24.34
N SER A 782 11.81 -31.95 23.76
CA SER A 782 11.17 -32.27 22.49
C SER A 782 12.06 -32.05 21.26
N GLN A 783 13.22 -31.37 21.37
CA GLN A 783 14.02 -30.97 20.19
C GLN A 783 15.54 -31.01 20.40
N PRO A 784 16.13 -32.21 20.57
CA PRO A 784 17.58 -32.35 20.59
C PRO A 784 18.18 -32.23 19.17
N TYR A 785 19.17 -31.36 19.00
CA TYR A 785 19.95 -31.22 17.76
C TYR A 785 21.29 -31.93 17.90
N PRO A 786 21.76 -32.66 16.86
CA PRO A 786 23.07 -33.30 16.93
C PRO A 786 24.17 -32.25 17.10
N LEU A 787 25.00 -32.42 18.13
CA LEU A 787 26.11 -31.55 18.45
C LEU A 787 27.41 -32.27 18.05
N ARG A 788 27.93 -31.91 16.88
CA ARG A 788 29.04 -32.59 16.22
C ARG A 788 30.35 -31.92 16.59
N HIS A 789 31.35 -32.71 16.97
CA HIS A 789 32.69 -32.19 17.28
C HIS A 789 33.26 -31.39 16.11
N TYR A 790 33.84 -30.24 16.39
CA TYR A 790 34.43 -29.33 15.40
C TYR A 790 35.95 -29.34 15.49
N HIS A 791 36.51 -28.86 16.61
CA HIS A 791 37.91 -29.02 17.04
C HIS A 791 38.03 -28.66 18.52
N ASP A 792 39.03 -29.18 19.23
CA ASP A 792 39.26 -28.91 20.66
C ASP A 792 38.00 -29.11 21.53
N HIS A 793 37.44 -28.02 22.05
CA HIS A 793 36.22 -27.96 22.85
C HIS A 793 35.10 -27.22 22.09
N VAL A 794 35.18 -27.15 20.77
CA VAL A 794 34.18 -26.53 19.90
C VAL A 794 33.36 -27.61 19.22
N PHE A 795 32.04 -27.41 19.20
CA PHE A 795 31.09 -28.27 18.52
C PHE A 795 30.16 -27.43 17.65
N GLU A 796 29.53 -28.05 16.65
CA GLU A 796 28.54 -27.39 15.81
C GLU A 796 27.23 -28.18 15.69
N TRP A 797 26.13 -27.45 15.52
CA TRP A 797 24.77 -27.99 15.48
C TRP A 797 24.00 -27.61 14.21
N SER A 798 24.71 -27.29 13.12
CA SER A 798 24.10 -26.84 11.86
C SER A 798 23.04 -27.81 11.31
N MET A 799 22.07 -27.25 10.60
CA MET A 799 20.96 -27.98 9.99
C MET A 799 20.99 -27.80 8.48
N SER A 800 20.48 -28.76 7.72
CA SER A 800 20.21 -28.53 6.30
C SER A 800 19.16 -27.43 6.12
N PHE A 801 19.12 -26.78 4.96
CA PHE A 801 18.10 -25.79 4.60
C PHE A 801 16.68 -26.33 4.88
N ASP A 802 16.35 -27.50 4.34
CA ASP A 802 15.05 -28.15 4.55
C ASP A 802 14.76 -28.43 6.03
N GLY A 803 15.79 -28.76 6.83
CA GLY A 803 15.67 -28.95 8.26
C GLY A 803 15.32 -27.66 9.00
N VAL A 804 16.02 -26.55 8.68
CA VAL A 804 15.72 -25.22 9.23
C VAL A 804 14.28 -24.84 8.89
N ARG A 805 13.89 -24.98 7.63
CA ARG A 805 12.55 -24.65 7.13
C ARG A 805 11.44 -25.44 7.79
N LYS A 806 11.58 -26.76 7.93
CA LYS A 806 10.60 -27.60 8.64
C LYS A 806 10.48 -27.26 10.12
N SER A 807 11.58 -26.83 10.74
CA SER A 807 11.58 -26.40 12.14
C SER A 807 11.00 -25.01 12.35
N GLY A 808 10.70 -24.24 11.30
CA GLY A 808 10.24 -22.86 11.42
C GLY A 808 11.31 -21.86 11.89
N ARG A 809 12.57 -22.28 12.06
CA ARG A 809 13.67 -21.38 12.43
C ARG A 809 14.02 -20.44 11.26
N TYR A 810 14.63 -19.31 11.59
CA TYR A 810 15.11 -18.35 10.60
C TYR A 810 16.34 -18.84 9.83
N ASP A 811 16.47 -18.30 8.63
CA ASP A 811 17.56 -18.58 7.71
C ASP A 811 18.87 -17.86 8.09
N ILE A 812 19.44 -18.22 9.22
CA ILE A 812 20.75 -17.69 9.65
C ILE A 812 21.85 -18.36 8.85
N THR A 813 22.70 -17.56 8.20
CA THR A 813 23.76 -18.04 7.31
C THR A 813 25.17 -17.73 7.80
N ASP A 814 25.30 -17.15 9.00
CA ASP A 814 26.60 -16.98 9.66
C ASP A 814 27.05 -18.29 10.33
N PRO A 815 28.23 -18.85 9.97
CA PRO A 815 28.80 -20.02 10.63
C PRO A 815 28.97 -19.88 12.16
N SER A 816 29.20 -18.66 12.69
CA SER A 816 29.40 -18.46 14.12
C SER A 816 28.19 -18.88 14.94
N TYR A 817 26.99 -18.65 14.41
CA TYR A 817 25.73 -18.99 15.04
C TYR A 817 25.60 -20.50 15.30
N TYR A 818 26.18 -21.34 14.45
CA TYR A 818 26.10 -22.79 14.60
C TYR A 818 27.21 -23.39 15.46
N ARG A 819 28.17 -22.59 15.94
CA ARG A 819 29.30 -23.05 16.75
C ARG A 819 29.09 -22.77 18.24
N ILE A 820 29.44 -23.75 19.05
CA ILE A 820 29.39 -23.72 20.50
C ILE A 820 30.76 -24.07 21.04
N ARG A 821 31.34 -23.17 21.83
CA ARG A 821 32.64 -23.38 22.49
C ARG A 821 32.41 -23.70 23.96
N PHE A 822 32.94 -24.81 24.42
CA PHE A 822 33.01 -25.13 25.84
C PHE A 822 34.31 -24.60 26.44
N GLU A 823 34.20 -24.03 27.62
CA GLU A 823 35.36 -23.86 28.51
C GLU A 823 35.37 -24.99 29.52
N ILE A 824 36.58 -25.41 29.91
CA ILE A 824 36.78 -26.64 30.69
C ILE A 824 37.47 -26.28 32.01
N TYR A 825 37.00 -26.87 33.11
CA TYR A 825 37.68 -26.83 34.40
C TYR A 825 39.00 -27.61 34.39
N PRO A 826 39.92 -27.36 35.34
CA PRO A 826 41.15 -28.16 35.47
C PRO A 826 40.93 -29.67 35.65
N ASP A 827 39.73 -30.10 36.06
CA ASP A 827 39.33 -31.51 36.23
C ASP A 827 38.74 -32.14 34.96
N ASN A 828 38.86 -31.47 33.81
CA ASN A 828 38.38 -31.90 32.50
C ASN A 828 36.86 -31.98 32.34
N ARG A 829 36.07 -31.29 33.17
CA ARG A 829 34.62 -31.09 32.95
C ARG A 829 34.33 -29.74 32.33
N ALA A 830 33.30 -29.65 31.50
CA ALA A 830 32.83 -28.37 30.99
C ALA A 830 32.32 -27.46 32.12
N SER A 831 32.79 -26.22 32.13
CA SER A 831 32.44 -25.19 33.10
C SER A 831 31.36 -24.25 32.58
N ARG A 832 31.46 -23.87 31.31
CA ARG A 832 30.50 -22.97 30.65
C ARG A 832 30.51 -23.17 29.13
N ILE A 833 29.41 -22.77 28.52
CA ILE A 833 29.27 -22.63 27.08
C ILE A 833 29.41 -21.16 26.70
N ILE A 834 30.15 -20.91 25.63
CA ILE A 834 30.25 -19.64 24.93
C ILE A 834 29.63 -19.83 23.55
N TRP A 835 28.55 -19.10 23.28
CA TRP A 835 27.81 -19.19 22.02
C TRP A 835 27.86 -17.85 21.29
N ASN A 836 28.55 -17.83 20.15
CA ASN A 836 28.74 -16.63 19.32
C ASN A 836 27.55 -16.44 18.38
N ILE A 837 26.42 -16.06 18.98
CA ILE A 837 25.14 -15.86 18.28
C ILE A 837 25.25 -14.75 17.22
N HIS A 838 25.90 -13.64 17.56
CA HIS A 838 26.16 -12.52 16.64
C HIS A 838 27.34 -11.69 17.17
N ASP A 839 28.53 -11.85 16.56
CA ASP A 839 29.80 -11.31 17.09
C ASP A 839 29.84 -9.78 17.10
N ALA A 840 29.15 -9.13 16.15
CA ALA A 840 29.05 -7.68 16.08
C ALA A 840 28.31 -7.06 17.28
N SER A 841 27.40 -7.80 17.91
CA SER A 841 26.60 -7.29 19.03
C SER A 841 27.10 -7.74 20.39
N VAL A 842 27.61 -8.97 20.49
CA VAL A 842 28.18 -9.50 21.72
C VAL A 842 29.58 -10.06 21.40
N PRO A 843 30.61 -9.19 21.40
CA PRO A 843 31.97 -9.63 21.13
C PRO A 843 32.39 -10.74 22.10
N GLY A 844 32.75 -11.91 21.55
CA GLY A 844 33.10 -13.08 22.36
C GLY A 844 31.94 -13.96 22.83
N GLY A 845 30.70 -13.64 22.46
CA GLY A 845 29.52 -14.51 22.59
C GLY A 845 28.76 -14.45 23.91
N LEU A 846 27.56 -15.04 23.91
CA LEU A 846 26.77 -15.23 25.13
C LEU A 846 27.35 -16.37 25.97
N THR A 847 27.45 -16.11 27.28
CA THR A 847 27.94 -17.09 28.25
C THR A 847 26.80 -17.82 28.94
N PHE A 848 26.91 -19.14 29.05
CA PHE A 848 25.98 -20.02 29.75
C PHE A 848 26.77 -20.83 30.79
N GLU A 849 26.52 -20.56 32.07
CA GLU A 849 27.26 -21.18 33.17
C GLU A 849 26.67 -22.54 33.53
N TRP A 850 27.51 -23.52 33.82
CA TRP A 850 27.05 -24.87 34.21
C TRP A 850 26.29 -24.86 35.54
N LYS A 851 25.15 -25.55 35.58
CA LYS A 851 24.23 -25.61 36.72
C LYS A 851 24.14 -27.03 37.28
N ASP A 852 25.11 -27.37 38.14
CA ASP A 852 24.99 -28.46 39.11
C ASP A 852 25.37 -27.92 40.50
N GLU A 853 24.37 -27.58 41.31
CA GLU A 853 24.57 -26.93 42.62
C GLU A 853 25.35 -27.82 43.60
N ARG A 854 25.20 -29.15 43.53
CA ARG A 854 25.88 -30.08 44.47
C ARG A 854 27.38 -30.14 44.25
N LEU A 855 27.83 -30.05 43.00
CA LEU A 855 29.26 -30.08 42.64
C LEU A 855 29.91 -28.70 42.64
N ALA A 856 29.15 -27.64 42.33
CA ALA A 856 29.63 -26.27 42.49
C ALA A 856 29.93 -25.92 43.96
N GLU A 857 29.11 -26.40 44.91
CA GLU A 857 29.39 -26.26 46.34
C GLU A 857 30.62 -27.07 46.78
N ALA A 858 30.77 -28.31 46.31
CA ALA A 858 31.96 -29.12 46.58
C ALA A 858 33.25 -28.45 46.05
N TRP A 859 33.19 -27.79 44.89
CA TRP A 859 34.35 -27.11 44.31
C TRP A 859 34.67 -25.78 45.00
N ARG A 860 33.65 -24.98 45.38
CA ARG A 860 33.83 -23.79 46.22
C ARG A 860 34.45 -24.15 47.58
N ALA A 861 34.07 -25.29 48.17
CA ALA A 861 34.66 -25.79 49.41
C ALA A 861 36.14 -26.19 49.24
N VAL A 862 36.52 -26.81 48.12
CA VAL A 862 37.92 -27.15 47.80
C VAL A 862 38.77 -25.89 47.57
N HIS A 863 38.24 -24.87 46.88
CA HIS A 863 38.96 -23.61 46.65
C HIS A 863 39.10 -22.74 47.91
N ALA A 864 38.07 -22.69 48.76
CA ALA A 864 38.17 -22.07 50.08
C ALA A 864 39.23 -22.78 50.93
N GLY A 865 39.26 -24.12 50.92
CA GLY A 865 40.27 -24.92 51.61
C GLY A 865 41.69 -24.75 51.05
N MET A 866 41.87 -24.53 49.75
CA MET A 866 43.18 -24.23 49.15
C MET A 866 43.68 -22.83 49.50
N ASN A 867 42.80 -21.82 49.56
CA ASN A 867 43.19 -20.48 50.02
C ASN A 867 43.57 -20.47 51.51
N ASP A 868 42.85 -21.24 52.34
CA ASP A 868 43.23 -21.44 53.76
C ASP A 868 44.54 -22.23 53.90
N PHE A 869 44.81 -23.18 53.00
CA PHE A 869 46.07 -23.92 52.96
C PHE A 869 47.25 -23.03 52.51
N ILE A 870 47.06 -22.17 51.50
CA ILE A 870 48.08 -21.23 51.03
C ILE A 870 48.33 -20.14 52.09
N SER A 871 47.29 -19.63 52.73
CA SER A 871 47.39 -18.68 53.85
C SER A 871 48.14 -19.27 55.04
N ASN A 872 47.79 -20.49 55.48
CA ASN A 872 48.48 -21.17 56.58
C ASN A 872 49.92 -21.61 56.22
N THR A 873 50.19 -21.94 54.96
CA THR A 873 51.54 -22.33 54.50
C THR A 873 52.44 -21.10 54.36
N MET A 874 51.94 -19.96 53.88
CA MET A 874 52.69 -18.70 53.92
C MET A 874 52.92 -18.22 55.36
N HIS A 875 51.99 -18.45 56.29
CA HIS A 875 52.20 -18.09 57.69
C HIS A 875 53.27 -18.96 58.39
N ARG A 876 53.44 -20.22 57.96
CA ARG A 876 54.47 -21.14 58.47
C ARG A 876 55.86 -20.97 57.83
N ILE A 877 55.94 -20.32 56.66
CA ILE A 877 57.22 -20.02 55.99
C ILE A 877 57.82 -18.68 56.49
N CYS A 878 57.03 -17.85 57.19
CA CYS A 878 57.45 -16.57 57.75
C CYS A 878 57.75 -16.58 59.27
N TYR A 879 58.00 -17.76 59.88
CA TYR A 879 58.43 -17.89 61.28
C TYR A 879 59.70 -18.73 61.41
#